data_AF-A0A7V4JHK6-F1
#
_entry.id   AF-A0A7V4JHK6-F1
#
_cell.length_a   1.000
_cell.length_b   1.000
_cell.length_c   1.000
_cell.angle_alpha   90.00
_cell.angle_beta   90.00
_cell.angle_gamma   90.00
#
_symmetry.space_group_name_H-M   'P 1'
#
loop_
_entity.id
_entity.type
_entity.pdbx_description
1 polymer ?
#
loop_
_entity_poly.entity_id
_entity_poly.type
_entity_poly.pdbx_seq_one_letter_code
_entity_poly.pdbx_strand_id
1 'polypeptide(L)'
;MGRLGTTRILVGMGTCGIAAGAEEVFEVLQREVSERGLQAELVSVGCMGLCYAEPLVEIEKPGGPSILYGGLTSETAAELVRDYLVGDDPRPDLALGSRGDGAVAGIPRLDELPVLRDQVRIALRDCGNLDPTDIDQYLARGGYAALRKALFEMTPQGVIDEVAKSGLRGRGGAGFPTARKWQFCRDAPGMVKYMVCNADEGDPGAFMDRSLLEGSPHGVLEGLAIAGYAVGASTGYVYVRAEYPLAVKRLRTAVAQAEERGFLGSGIFGSSFDFRVQVMEGAGAFVCGEETALLASIEGKRGMPRPRPPFPAQSGLGGKPTIINNVKTLSSVPPIILRGGEWYAGIGTQKSPGTTVFALTGKIKNSGLVEIPLGTALSTIVFDIGGGIPRGRRLKAVQTGGPSGGCIPARLIDTPAEYESLSALGSIMGSGGMVVMDETSCMVDVARYFLSFTQSESCGKCSTCRLGTRQMLRILTRITEGEGREEDLDELLTIARLVKECSLCGLGQTAPNPVLSTLNYFRDEYEAHIKEKHCPAAVCDALMISPCQHTCPVGINVPQYVAQIAVGDYEGALATIRERNPFPSICGRICHHPCETRCRRGELDSPVAIRLLKRFAADWCYEHGVGEPVPFPRTKKERVAVVGAGPTGLTCAYFLAWQGYGVTVFEALPVAGGMLAVAVPEFRLPAAVIQREVEYIAG
;
A
#
# COMPACT_ATOMS: atom_id res chain seq x y z
N MET A 1 -8.70 -35.43 -6.58
CA MET A 1 -7.52 -36.24 -6.98
C MET A 1 -7.20 -35.87 -8.43
N GLY A 2 -6.21 -34.99 -8.66
CA GLY A 2 -5.85 -34.57 -10.01
C GLY A 2 -5.45 -35.79 -10.84
N ARG A 3 -6.07 -35.96 -12.01
CA ARG A 3 -5.69 -37.05 -12.91
C ARG A 3 -4.25 -36.82 -13.33
N LEU A 4 -3.34 -37.65 -12.85
CA LEU A 4 -1.94 -37.70 -13.28
C LEU A 4 -1.92 -37.77 -14.82
N GLY A 5 -1.54 -36.67 -15.48
CA GLY A 5 -1.49 -36.58 -16.95
C GLY A 5 -2.40 -35.55 -17.62
N THR A 6 -3.19 -34.76 -16.89
CA THR A 6 -4.01 -33.67 -17.46
C THR A 6 -3.37 -32.31 -17.20
N THR A 7 -3.35 -31.43 -18.21
CA THR A 7 -2.89 -30.05 -18.06
C THR A 7 -3.82 -29.28 -17.12
N ARG A 8 -3.27 -28.52 -16.17
CA ARG A 8 -4.06 -27.65 -15.30
C ARG A 8 -3.79 -26.19 -15.63
N ILE A 9 -4.83 -25.38 -15.66
CA ILE A 9 -4.75 -23.94 -15.93
C ILE A 9 -5.38 -23.25 -14.73
N LEU A 10 -4.54 -22.71 -13.86
CA LEU A 10 -4.96 -22.02 -12.65
C LEU A 10 -5.12 -20.54 -12.97
N VAL A 11 -6.31 -19.98 -12.72
CA VAL A 11 -6.59 -18.56 -12.98
C VAL A 11 -6.81 -17.85 -11.65
N GLY A 12 -6.09 -16.75 -11.43
CA GLY A 12 -6.20 -15.90 -10.24
C GLY A 12 -7.57 -15.23 -10.13
N MET A 13 -8.49 -15.85 -9.41
CA MET A 13 -9.88 -15.42 -9.24
C MET A 13 -10.15 -14.96 -7.81
N GLY A 14 -9.16 -14.34 -7.18
CA GLY A 14 -9.37 -13.49 -6.00
C GLY A 14 -9.93 -12.13 -6.41
N THR A 15 -10.42 -11.34 -5.45
CA THR A 15 -11.00 -10.02 -5.74
C THR A 15 -10.06 -9.09 -6.53
N CYS A 16 -8.74 -9.20 -6.34
CA CYS A 16 -7.77 -8.42 -7.13
C CYS A 16 -7.72 -8.82 -8.61
N GLY A 17 -7.71 -10.13 -8.91
CA GLY A 17 -7.71 -10.62 -10.28
C GLY A 17 -9.02 -10.30 -10.99
N ILE A 18 -10.16 -10.52 -10.31
CA ILE A 18 -11.49 -10.18 -10.84
C ILE A 18 -11.57 -8.69 -11.18
N ALA A 19 -11.12 -7.81 -10.26
CA ALA A 19 -11.09 -6.38 -10.51
C ALA A 19 -10.16 -5.95 -11.65
N ALA A 20 -9.15 -6.77 -11.98
CA ALA A 20 -8.22 -6.54 -13.08
C ALA A 20 -8.68 -7.16 -14.42
N GLY A 21 -9.83 -7.84 -14.47
CA GLY A 21 -10.37 -8.47 -15.69
C GLY A 21 -10.16 -9.98 -15.80
N ALA A 22 -9.84 -10.68 -14.70
CA ALA A 22 -9.62 -12.13 -14.73
C ALA A 22 -10.86 -12.95 -15.12
N GLU A 23 -12.08 -12.41 -14.93
CA GLU A 23 -13.32 -13.08 -15.38
C GLU A 23 -13.34 -13.23 -16.90
N GLU A 24 -13.01 -12.17 -17.64
CA GLU A 24 -12.94 -12.19 -19.10
C GLU A 24 -11.87 -13.18 -19.60
N VAL A 25 -10.70 -13.17 -18.95
CA VAL A 25 -9.61 -14.12 -19.24
C VAL A 25 -10.06 -15.57 -18.98
N PHE A 26 -10.74 -15.83 -17.87
CA PHE A 26 -11.24 -17.16 -17.52
C PHE A 26 -12.25 -17.66 -18.56
N GLU A 27 -13.21 -16.82 -18.95
CA GLU A 27 -14.22 -17.16 -19.96
C GLU A 27 -13.60 -17.48 -21.32
N VAL A 28 -12.61 -16.68 -21.76
CA VAL A 28 -11.89 -16.93 -23.02
C VAL A 28 -11.11 -18.23 -22.97
N LEU A 29 -10.36 -18.48 -21.89
CA LEU A 29 -9.62 -19.74 -21.72
C LEU A 29 -10.58 -20.94 -21.73
N GLN A 30 -11.71 -20.85 -21.03
CA GLN A 30 -12.71 -21.90 -20.99
C GLN A 30 -13.29 -22.19 -22.38
N ARG A 31 -13.63 -21.15 -23.14
CA ARG A 31 -14.14 -21.26 -24.51
C ARG A 31 -13.11 -21.92 -25.43
N GLU A 32 -11.89 -21.40 -25.48
CA GLU A 32 -10.83 -21.90 -26.38
C GLU A 32 -10.45 -23.36 -26.07
N VAL A 33 -10.34 -23.72 -24.77
CA VAL A 33 -10.08 -25.10 -24.35
C VAL A 33 -11.20 -26.04 -24.82
N SER A 34 -12.46 -25.60 -24.68
CA SER A 34 -13.63 -26.41 -25.05
C SER A 34 -13.79 -26.55 -26.57
N GLU A 35 -13.71 -25.46 -27.32
CA GLU A 35 -13.88 -25.45 -28.79
C GLU A 35 -12.80 -26.26 -29.50
N ARG A 36 -11.59 -26.32 -28.94
CA ARG A 36 -10.46 -27.09 -29.47
C ARG A 36 -10.38 -28.51 -28.94
N GLY A 37 -11.25 -28.89 -27.99
CA GLY A 37 -11.28 -30.23 -27.39
C GLY A 37 -10.00 -30.58 -26.62
N LEU A 38 -9.36 -29.58 -25.99
CA LEU A 38 -8.11 -29.80 -25.26
C LEU A 38 -8.36 -30.52 -23.94
N GLN A 39 -7.47 -31.45 -23.59
CA GLN A 39 -7.48 -32.13 -22.30
C GLN A 39 -6.83 -31.25 -21.22
N ALA A 40 -7.54 -30.18 -20.83
CA ALA A 40 -7.09 -29.25 -19.80
C ALA A 40 -8.18 -28.98 -18.76
N GLU A 41 -7.80 -28.93 -17.49
CA GLU A 41 -8.65 -28.56 -16.37
C GLU A 41 -8.44 -27.08 -16.03
N LEU A 42 -9.51 -26.28 -16.15
CA LEU A 42 -9.50 -24.87 -15.75
C LEU A 42 -9.90 -24.76 -14.27
N VAL A 43 -9.07 -24.12 -13.45
CA VAL A 43 -9.27 -24.04 -11.99
C VAL A 43 -9.30 -22.59 -11.55
N SER A 44 -10.37 -22.20 -10.85
CA SER A 44 -10.52 -20.88 -10.24
C SER A 44 -9.78 -20.86 -8.89
N VAL A 45 -8.60 -20.23 -8.83
CA VAL A 45 -7.82 -20.17 -7.59
C VAL A 45 -7.96 -18.80 -6.89
N GLY A 46 -7.53 -18.70 -5.63
CA GLY A 46 -7.47 -17.43 -4.92
C GLY A 46 -6.37 -16.48 -5.43
N CYS A 47 -6.23 -15.33 -4.76
CA CYS A 47 -5.12 -14.39 -5.00
C CYS A 47 -3.76 -15.10 -4.87
N MET A 48 -2.90 -14.97 -5.89
CA MET A 48 -1.56 -15.56 -5.89
C MET A 48 -0.53 -14.70 -5.14
N GLY A 49 -0.83 -13.42 -4.92
CA GLY A 49 -0.01 -12.46 -4.16
C GLY A 49 0.77 -11.45 -5.01
N LEU A 50 0.83 -11.62 -6.34
CA LEU A 50 1.51 -10.71 -7.27
C LEU A 50 0.50 -9.74 -7.92
N CYS A 51 -0.19 -8.95 -7.10
CA CYS A 51 -1.32 -8.13 -7.54
C CYS A 51 -0.97 -7.11 -8.63
N TYR A 52 0.29 -6.65 -8.70
CA TYR A 52 0.78 -5.76 -9.76
C TYR A 52 0.74 -6.35 -11.18
N ALA A 53 0.64 -7.68 -11.29
CA ALA A 53 0.67 -8.42 -12.55
C ALA A 53 -0.64 -9.17 -12.83
N GLU A 54 -1.72 -8.85 -12.13
CA GLU A 54 -3.05 -9.39 -12.45
C GLU A 54 -3.56 -8.85 -13.80
N PRO A 55 -4.35 -9.62 -14.57
CA PRO A 55 -4.76 -11.01 -14.33
C PRO A 55 -3.64 -12.05 -14.45
N LEU A 56 -3.58 -12.99 -13.49
CA LEU A 56 -2.58 -14.06 -13.44
C LEU A 56 -3.13 -15.41 -13.90
N VAL A 57 -2.36 -16.14 -14.70
CA VAL A 57 -2.66 -17.51 -15.13
C VAL A 57 -1.42 -18.39 -15.00
N GLU A 58 -1.53 -19.52 -14.31
CA GLU A 58 -0.48 -20.53 -14.21
C GLU A 58 -0.87 -21.78 -14.99
N ILE A 59 -0.02 -22.20 -15.93
CA ILE A 59 -0.24 -23.40 -16.75
C ILE A 59 0.71 -24.50 -16.30
N GLU A 60 0.15 -25.60 -15.81
CA GLU A 60 0.84 -26.81 -15.39
C GLU A 60 0.65 -27.91 -16.45
N LYS A 61 1.64 -28.10 -17.33
CA LYS A 61 1.64 -29.24 -18.26
C LYS A 61 2.21 -30.49 -17.61
N PRO A 62 1.73 -31.70 -17.96
CA PRO A 62 2.30 -32.94 -17.44
C PRO A 62 3.78 -33.08 -17.78
N GLY A 63 4.60 -33.46 -16.81
CA GLY A 63 6.02 -33.80 -17.03
C GLY A 63 6.98 -32.62 -17.19
N GLY A 64 6.52 -31.37 -17.00
CA GLY A 64 7.36 -30.18 -17.03
C GLY A 64 7.05 -29.20 -15.89
N PRO A 65 7.84 -28.11 -15.76
CA PRO A 65 7.55 -27.04 -14.82
C PRO A 65 6.27 -26.28 -15.23
N SER A 66 5.58 -25.71 -14.24
CA SER A 66 4.49 -24.79 -14.49
C SER A 66 5.04 -23.42 -14.91
N ILE A 67 4.26 -22.65 -15.67
CA ILE A 67 4.62 -21.30 -16.11
C ILE A 67 3.53 -20.33 -15.68
N LEU A 68 3.93 -19.27 -14.99
CA LEU A 68 3.05 -18.19 -14.56
C LEU A 68 3.14 -17.01 -15.53
N TYR A 69 1.98 -16.57 -15.98
CA TYR A 69 1.77 -15.44 -16.88
C TYR A 69 1.03 -14.32 -16.14
N GLY A 70 1.30 -13.07 -16.50
CA GLY A 70 0.66 -11.91 -15.88
C GLY A 70 0.34 -10.81 -16.87
N GLY A 71 -0.55 -9.90 -16.47
CA GLY A 71 -1.05 -8.81 -17.32
C GLY A 71 -1.81 -9.32 -18.54
N LEU A 72 -2.44 -10.50 -18.43
CA LEU A 72 -3.14 -11.10 -19.55
C LEU A 72 -4.44 -10.34 -19.87
N THR A 73 -4.64 -10.09 -21.16
CA THR A 73 -5.92 -9.69 -21.74
C THR A 73 -6.61 -10.89 -22.40
N SER A 74 -7.88 -10.74 -22.74
CA SER A 74 -8.66 -11.70 -23.53
C SER A 74 -7.94 -12.15 -24.80
N GLU A 75 -7.28 -11.23 -25.51
CA GLU A 75 -6.52 -11.53 -26.74
C GLU A 75 -5.30 -12.39 -26.42
N THR A 76 -4.45 -11.94 -25.49
CA THR A 76 -3.22 -12.67 -25.11
C THR A 76 -3.52 -14.04 -24.50
N ALA A 77 -4.67 -14.20 -23.81
CA ALA A 77 -5.12 -15.49 -23.29
C ALA A 77 -5.49 -16.47 -24.41
N ALA A 78 -6.18 -16.01 -25.46
CA ALA A 78 -6.48 -16.82 -26.64
C ALA A 78 -5.20 -17.19 -27.41
N GLU A 79 -4.26 -16.25 -27.54
CA GLU A 79 -2.94 -16.53 -28.10
C GLU A 79 -2.19 -17.58 -27.29
N LEU A 80 -2.24 -17.51 -25.96
CA LEU A 80 -1.56 -18.47 -25.10
C LEU A 80 -2.11 -19.90 -25.26
N VAL A 81 -3.42 -20.06 -25.47
CA VAL A 81 -4.00 -21.37 -25.80
C VAL A 81 -3.48 -21.88 -27.15
N ARG A 82 -3.45 -21.02 -28.17
CA ARG A 82 -2.98 -21.38 -29.51
C ARG A 82 -1.48 -21.71 -29.53
N ASP A 83 -0.66 -20.84 -28.95
CA ASP A 83 0.79 -20.89 -29.07
C ASP A 83 1.37 -21.90 -28.08
N TYR A 84 0.93 -21.87 -26.82
CA TYR A 84 1.47 -22.76 -25.81
C TYR A 84 0.69 -24.07 -25.71
N LEU A 85 -0.61 -24.05 -25.42
CA LEU A 85 -1.35 -25.29 -25.17
C LEU A 85 -1.45 -26.19 -26.41
N VAL A 86 -1.48 -25.62 -27.61
CA VAL A 86 -1.49 -26.36 -28.88
C VAL A 86 -0.12 -26.42 -29.55
N GLY A 87 0.60 -25.30 -29.62
CA GLY A 87 1.86 -25.18 -30.38
C GLY A 87 3.15 -25.48 -29.59
N ASP A 88 3.07 -25.69 -28.28
CA ASP A 88 4.21 -25.88 -27.36
C ASP A 88 5.20 -24.70 -27.27
N ASP A 89 4.85 -23.50 -27.75
CA ASP A 89 5.62 -22.28 -27.51
C ASP A 89 5.23 -21.66 -26.16
N PRO A 90 6.12 -21.63 -25.15
CA PRO A 90 5.80 -21.13 -23.82
C PRO A 90 5.60 -19.61 -23.73
N ARG A 91 5.77 -18.86 -24.83
CA ARG A 91 5.63 -17.39 -24.89
C ARG A 91 6.41 -16.68 -23.77
N PRO A 92 7.76 -16.72 -23.79
CA PRO A 92 8.59 -16.08 -22.77
C PRO A 92 8.37 -14.57 -22.61
N ASP A 93 7.83 -13.91 -23.62
CA ASP A 93 7.45 -12.49 -23.61
C ASP A 93 6.29 -12.17 -22.64
N LEU A 94 5.42 -13.14 -22.36
CA LEU A 94 4.27 -13.01 -21.44
C LEU A 94 4.55 -13.62 -20.06
N ALA A 95 5.60 -14.43 -19.93
CA ALA A 95 5.86 -15.21 -18.73
C ALA A 95 6.54 -14.36 -17.65
N LEU A 96 6.01 -14.44 -16.42
CA LEU A 96 6.67 -13.90 -15.23
C LEU A 96 7.77 -14.83 -14.73
N GLY A 97 7.54 -16.15 -14.80
CA GLY A 97 8.51 -17.15 -14.42
C GLY A 97 7.93 -18.57 -14.36
N SER A 98 8.81 -19.56 -14.18
CA SER A 98 8.43 -20.98 -14.06
C SER A 98 8.58 -21.53 -12.64
N ARG A 99 7.78 -22.53 -12.25
CA ARG A 99 7.87 -23.24 -10.97
C ARG A 99 7.94 -24.75 -11.17
N GLY A 100 8.67 -25.43 -10.30
CA GLY A 100 8.89 -26.87 -10.36
C GLY A 100 10.26 -27.22 -10.94
N ASP A 101 10.49 -28.50 -11.20
CA ASP A 101 11.76 -28.99 -11.70
C ASP A 101 11.86 -28.82 -13.22
N GLY A 102 13.05 -28.43 -13.68
CA GLY A 102 13.31 -28.11 -15.09
C GLY A 102 13.53 -26.62 -15.35
N ALA A 103 14.12 -26.31 -16.51
CA ALA A 103 14.32 -24.95 -16.99
C ALA A 103 13.55 -24.77 -18.31
N VAL A 104 12.87 -23.63 -18.45
CA VAL A 104 12.22 -23.23 -19.71
C VAL A 104 13.04 -22.11 -20.32
N ALA A 105 13.46 -22.28 -21.57
CA ALA A 105 14.34 -21.32 -22.23
C ALA A 105 13.71 -19.92 -22.26
N GLY A 106 14.45 -18.91 -21.79
CA GLY A 106 13.99 -17.52 -21.77
C GLY A 106 13.06 -17.16 -20.59
N ILE A 107 12.70 -18.11 -19.72
CA ILE A 107 11.80 -17.89 -18.59
C ILE A 107 12.56 -18.14 -17.28
N PRO A 108 12.70 -17.13 -16.39
CA PRO A 108 13.38 -17.30 -15.11
C PRO A 108 12.56 -18.17 -14.15
N ARG A 109 13.21 -18.75 -13.14
CA ARG A 109 12.47 -19.46 -12.09
C ARG A 109 11.80 -18.47 -11.13
N LEU A 110 10.55 -18.74 -10.76
CA LEU A 110 9.78 -17.88 -9.85
C LEU A 110 10.43 -17.77 -8.46
N ASP A 111 11.02 -18.83 -7.94
CA ASP A 111 11.68 -18.87 -6.63
C ASP A 111 13.00 -18.07 -6.59
N GLU A 112 13.56 -17.72 -7.75
CA GLU A 112 14.76 -16.89 -7.87
C GLU A 112 14.44 -15.40 -8.05
N LEU A 113 13.20 -15.06 -8.38
CA LEU A 113 12.78 -13.67 -8.55
C LEU A 113 12.83 -12.92 -7.21
N PRO A 114 13.36 -11.68 -7.17
CA PRO A 114 13.42 -10.90 -5.92
C PRO A 114 12.09 -10.77 -5.18
N VAL A 115 10.97 -10.73 -5.92
CA VAL A 115 9.62 -10.62 -5.35
C VAL A 115 9.16 -11.87 -4.58
N LEU A 116 9.75 -13.05 -4.82
CA LEU A 116 9.36 -14.31 -4.17
C LEU A 116 10.48 -14.97 -3.37
N ARG A 117 11.74 -14.78 -3.77
CA ARG A 117 12.93 -15.44 -3.19
C ARG A 117 13.02 -15.31 -1.67
N ASP A 118 12.74 -14.11 -1.17
CA ASP A 118 12.89 -13.79 0.26
C ASP A 118 11.58 -14.00 1.05
N GLN A 119 10.53 -14.53 0.42
CA GLN A 119 9.27 -14.86 1.08
C GLN A 119 9.25 -16.26 1.70
N VAL A 120 8.65 -16.38 2.88
CA VAL A 120 8.42 -17.66 3.56
C VAL A 120 6.92 -17.84 3.77
N ARG A 121 6.27 -18.52 2.81
CA ARG A 121 4.81 -18.68 2.80
C ARG A 121 4.33 -19.79 3.73
N ILE A 122 3.85 -19.45 4.92
CA ILE A 122 3.24 -20.36 5.89
C ILE A 122 1.73 -20.16 5.92
N ALA A 123 1.28 -18.92 6.13
CA ALA A 123 -0.14 -18.58 6.09
C ALA A 123 -0.67 -18.65 4.66
N LEU A 124 0.08 -18.11 3.69
CA LEU A 124 -0.30 -18.04 2.27
C LEU A 124 0.03 -19.31 1.46
N ARG A 125 0.50 -20.39 2.10
CA ARG A 125 1.01 -21.60 1.44
C ARG A 125 0.06 -22.20 0.38
N ASP A 126 -1.24 -22.06 0.59
CA ASP A 126 -2.30 -22.63 -0.24
C ASP A 126 -2.91 -21.62 -1.21
N CYS A 127 -2.72 -20.31 -0.96
CA CYS A 127 -3.27 -19.25 -1.81
C CYS A 127 -2.69 -19.31 -3.22
N GLY A 128 -3.57 -19.32 -4.22
CA GLY A 128 -3.21 -19.40 -5.63
C GLY A 128 -2.92 -20.82 -6.16
N ASN A 129 -3.00 -21.84 -5.30
CA ASN A 129 -2.62 -23.22 -5.68
C ASN A 129 -3.78 -24.24 -5.61
N LEU A 130 -4.95 -23.83 -5.10
CA LEU A 130 -6.13 -24.69 -4.97
C LEU A 130 -7.41 -23.94 -5.31
N ASP A 131 -8.43 -24.68 -5.72
CA ASP A 131 -9.80 -24.18 -5.79
C ASP A 131 -10.36 -24.03 -4.37
N PRO A 132 -10.66 -22.80 -3.91
CA PRO A 132 -11.15 -22.56 -2.56
C PRO A 132 -12.58 -23.08 -2.32
N THR A 133 -13.26 -23.57 -3.37
CA THR A 133 -14.60 -24.19 -3.32
C THR A 133 -14.58 -25.71 -3.45
N ASP A 134 -13.40 -26.33 -3.54
CA ASP A 134 -13.24 -27.79 -3.58
C ASP A 134 -12.41 -28.29 -2.38
N ILE A 135 -13.10 -28.85 -1.39
CA ILE A 135 -12.48 -29.42 -0.20
C ILE A 135 -11.49 -30.55 -0.54
N ASP A 136 -11.70 -31.31 -1.61
CA ASP A 136 -10.86 -32.47 -1.94
C ASP A 136 -9.44 -32.03 -2.35
N GLN A 137 -9.27 -30.82 -2.90
CA GLN A 137 -7.95 -30.25 -3.18
C GLN A 137 -7.19 -29.89 -1.89
N TYR A 138 -7.90 -29.39 -0.86
CA TYR A 138 -7.29 -29.14 0.45
C TYR A 138 -6.89 -30.46 1.12
N LEU A 139 -7.74 -31.48 1.07
CA LEU A 139 -7.45 -32.83 1.61
C LEU A 139 -6.25 -33.49 0.94
N ALA A 140 -6.14 -33.38 -0.40
CA ALA A 140 -5.03 -33.95 -1.15
C ALA A 140 -3.66 -33.39 -0.72
N ARG A 141 -3.64 -32.21 -0.09
CA ARG A 141 -2.44 -31.54 0.44
C ARG A 141 -2.22 -31.77 1.93
N GLY A 142 -2.95 -32.71 2.54
CA GLY A 142 -2.89 -33.00 3.97
C GLY A 142 -3.77 -32.08 4.82
N GLY A 143 -4.73 -31.38 4.22
CA GLY A 143 -5.74 -30.61 4.95
C GLY A 143 -6.48 -31.45 5.99
N TYR A 144 -6.78 -30.85 7.15
CA TYR A 144 -7.40 -31.50 8.32
C TYR A 144 -6.53 -32.57 9.01
N ALA A 145 -5.32 -32.85 8.55
CA ALA A 145 -4.38 -33.73 9.25
C ALA A 145 -3.94 -33.14 10.60
N ALA A 146 -3.83 -31.81 10.70
CA ALA A 146 -3.46 -31.16 11.96
C ALA A 146 -4.58 -31.27 12.98
N LEU A 147 -5.84 -31.11 12.55
CA LEU A 147 -7.01 -31.33 13.39
C LEU A 147 -7.09 -32.78 13.86
N ARG A 148 -6.87 -33.75 12.96
CA ARG A 148 -6.82 -35.17 13.32
C ARG A 148 -5.74 -35.44 14.38
N LYS A 149 -4.52 -34.94 14.17
CA LYS A 149 -3.42 -35.06 15.14
C LYS A 149 -3.79 -34.45 16.48
N ALA A 150 -4.36 -33.24 16.49
CA ALA A 150 -4.79 -32.58 17.71
C ALA A 150 -5.82 -33.40 18.50
N LEU A 151 -6.76 -34.06 17.83
CA LEU A 151 -7.84 -34.82 18.47
C LEU A 151 -7.43 -36.19 19.01
N PHE A 152 -6.52 -36.89 18.31
CA PHE A 152 -6.20 -38.29 18.63
C PHE A 152 -4.81 -38.48 19.24
N GLU A 153 -3.88 -37.55 19.06
CA GLU A 153 -2.48 -37.68 19.48
C GLU A 153 -2.09 -36.63 20.53
N MET A 154 -2.95 -35.64 20.77
CA MET A 154 -2.70 -34.55 21.72
C MET A 154 -3.85 -34.43 22.71
N THR A 155 -3.55 -33.91 23.90
CA THR A 155 -4.61 -33.40 24.78
C THR A 155 -4.88 -31.93 24.43
N PRO A 156 -6.03 -31.36 24.82
CA PRO A 156 -6.26 -29.94 24.61
C PRO A 156 -5.19 -29.04 25.25
N GLN A 157 -4.63 -29.45 26.41
CA GLN A 157 -3.51 -28.74 27.04
C GLN A 157 -2.23 -28.88 26.21
N GLY A 158 -1.94 -30.08 25.68
CA GLY A 158 -0.80 -30.29 24.80
C GLY A 158 -0.85 -29.42 23.53
N VAL A 159 -2.04 -29.15 22.99
CA VAL A 159 -2.21 -28.20 21.88
C VAL A 159 -1.82 -26.78 22.29
N ILE A 160 -2.25 -26.32 23.47
CA ILE A 160 -1.87 -25.00 24.00
C ILE A 160 -0.36 -24.92 24.22
N ASP A 161 0.24 -25.96 24.81
CA ASP A 161 1.67 -26.02 25.10
C ASP A 161 2.50 -26.00 23.80
N GLU A 162 2.05 -26.69 22.75
CA GLU A 162 2.72 -26.68 21.45
C GLU A 162 2.65 -25.31 20.77
N VAL A 163 1.50 -24.63 20.85
CA VAL A 163 1.36 -23.24 20.41
C VAL A 163 2.20 -22.30 21.29
N ALA A 164 2.38 -22.60 22.58
CA ALA A 164 3.25 -21.82 23.45
C ALA A 164 4.72 -21.94 23.03
N LYS A 165 5.19 -23.15 22.72
CA LYS A 165 6.54 -23.40 22.19
C LYS A 165 6.81 -22.65 20.89
N SER A 166 5.79 -22.51 20.02
CA SER A 166 5.90 -21.74 18.78
C SER A 166 6.14 -20.25 19.00
N GLY A 167 5.79 -19.72 20.17
CA GLY A 167 5.81 -18.29 20.46
C GLY A 167 4.83 -17.47 19.60
N LEU A 168 3.83 -18.11 18.96
CA LEU A 168 2.85 -17.43 18.11
C LEU A 168 2.18 -16.26 18.85
N ARG A 169 2.31 -15.07 18.26
CA ARG A 169 1.66 -13.83 18.70
C ARG A 169 0.48 -13.52 17.79
N GLY A 170 -0.56 -12.89 18.33
CA GLY A 170 -1.74 -12.50 17.57
C GLY A 170 -1.39 -11.57 16.39
N ARG A 171 -1.79 -11.97 15.18
CA ARG A 171 -1.52 -11.27 13.91
C ARG A 171 -2.55 -10.20 13.54
N GLY A 172 -3.44 -9.84 14.47
CA GLY A 172 -4.41 -8.74 14.32
C GLY A 172 -3.89 -7.37 14.80
N GLY A 173 -2.59 -7.22 15.06
CA GLY A 173 -1.99 -5.94 15.46
C GLY A 173 -1.31 -5.94 16.83
N ALA A 174 -2.03 -6.27 17.90
CA ALA A 174 -1.51 -6.11 19.27
C ALA A 174 -0.37 -7.06 19.65
N GLY A 175 -0.17 -8.17 18.91
CA GLY A 175 0.93 -9.10 19.17
C GLY A 175 0.83 -9.82 20.53
N PHE A 176 -0.36 -10.01 21.09
CA PHE A 176 -0.52 -10.74 22.36
C PHE A 176 -0.22 -12.25 22.18
N PRO A 177 0.47 -12.93 23.11
CA PRO A 177 0.76 -14.36 22.99
C PRO A 177 -0.50 -15.22 22.89
N THR A 178 -0.62 -15.99 21.80
CA THR A 178 -1.84 -16.75 21.47
C THR A 178 -2.11 -17.85 22.48
N ALA A 179 -1.10 -18.63 22.86
CA ALA A 179 -1.24 -19.71 23.85
C ALA A 179 -1.71 -19.19 25.21
N ARG A 180 -1.17 -18.05 25.67
CA ARG A 180 -1.61 -17.42 26.92
C ARG A 180 -3.08 -17.01 26.87
N LYS A 181 -3.52 -16.47 25.72
CA LYS A 181 -4.93 -16.13 25.49
C LYS A 181 -5.80 -17.38 25.59
N TRP A 182 -5.40 -18.48 24.95
CA TRP A 182 -6.11 -19.76 25.00
C TRP A 182 -6.16 -20.34 26.41
N GLN A 183 -5.04 -20.31 27.15
CA GLN A 183 -4.95 -20.76 28.53
C GLN A 183 -5.96 -20.03 29.42
N PHE A 184 -6.07 -18.69 29.31
CA PHE A 184 -7.03 -17.92 30.10
C PHE A 184 -8.48 -18.34 29.90
N CYS A 185 -8.89 -18.68 28.66
CA CYS A 185 -10.25 -19.18 28.41
C CYS A 185 -10.42 -20.63 28.83
N ARG A 186 -9.39 -21.47 28.67
CA ARG A 186 -9.40 -22.85 29.15
C ARG A 186 -9.58 -22.92 30.66
N ASP A 187 -8.90 -22.06 31.40
CA ASP A 187 -8.96 -22.00 32.87
C ASP A 187 -10.22 -21.27 33.38
N ALA A 188 -10.90 -20.51 32.52
CA ALA A 188 -12.11 -19.80 32.91
C ALA A 188 -13.25 -20.78 33.26
N PRO A 189 -14.01 -20.50 34.33
CA PRO A 189 -15.10 -21.35 34.78
C PRO A 189 -16.26 -21.37 33.78
N GLY A 190 -16.95 -22.50 33.72
CA GLY A 190 -18.13 -22.71 32.88
C GLY A 190 -17.90 -23.69 31.74
N MET A 191 -18.95 -24.45 31.41
CA MET A 191 -18.93 -25.50 30.38
C MET A 191 -19.05 -24.95 28.96
N VAL A 192 -19.71 -23.78 28.80
CA VAL A 192 -19.94 -23.18 27.48
C VAL A 192 -18.88 -22.13 27.21
N LYS A 193 -18.14 -22.32 26.12
CA LYS A 193 -17.07 -21.42 25.66
C LYS A 193 -17.21 -21.21 24.14
N TYR A 194 -16.70 -20.08 23.66
CA TYR A 194 -16.77 -19.71 22.25
C TYR A 194 -15.41 -19.42 21.67
N MET A 195 -15.23 -19.79 20.40
CA MET A 195 -14.14 -19.32 19.55
C MET A 195 -14.68 -18.34 18.52
N VAL A 196 -13.93 -17.27 18.25
CA VAL A 196 -14.27 -16.27 17.26
C VAL A 196 -13.06 -15.99 16.38
N CYS A 197 -13.23 -16.17 15.08
CA CYS A 197 -12.32 -15.68 14.06
C CYS A 197 -12.73 -14.25 13.69
N ASN A 198 -11.87 -13.28 13.99
CA ASN A 198 -12.02 -11.90 13.58
C ASN A 198 -11.44 -11.70 12.17
N ALA A 199 -12.33 -11.51 11.20
CA ALA A 199 -12.03 -11.19 9.81
C ALA A 199 -12.57 -9.81 9.41
N ASP A 200 -12.67 -8.87 10.36
CA ASP A 200 -13.00 -7.47 10.11
C ASP A 200 -11.74 -6.68 9.74
N GLU A 201 -11.12 -7.03 8.61
CA GLU A 201 -9.91 -6.38 8.07
C GLU A 201 -10.30 -5.03 7.43
N GLY A 202 -10.60 -4.06 8.28
CA GLY A 202 -11.07 -2.73 7.85
C GLY A 202 -9.98 -1.70 7.59
N ASP A 203 -8.71 -2.02 7.82
CA ASP A 203 -7.58 -1.10 7.59
C ASP A 203 -7.46 -0.77 6.08
N PRO A 204 -7.41 0.52 5.68
CA PRO A 204 -7.13 0.89 4.29
C PRO A 204 -5.81 0.30 3.80
N GLY A 205 -5.83 -0.35 2.64
CA GLY A 205 -4.67 -1.02 2.05
C GLY A 205 -4.38 -2.42 2.61
N ALA A 206 -5.16 -2.93 3.57
CA ALA A 206 -5.07 -4.31 4.05
C ALA A 206 -6.04 -5.25 3.31
N PHE A 207 -5.55 -6.41 2.90
CA PHE A 207 -6.33 -7.45 2.21
C PHE A 207 -5.74 -8.86 2.39
N MET A 208 -5.00 -9.07 3.48
CA MET A 208 -4.31 -10.33 3.78
C MET A 208 -5.31 -11.38 4.26
N ASP A 209 -6.18 -10.99 5.19
CA ASP A 209 -7.24 -11.85 5.72
C ASP A 209 -8.26 -12.16 4.63
N ARG A 210 -8.60 -11.16 3.80
CA ARG A 210 -9.41 -11.37 2.60
C ARG A 210 -8.85 -12.47 1.72
N SER A 211 -7.57 -12.38 1.40
CA SER A 211 -6.93 -13.31 0.46
C SER A 211 -6.80 -14.72 1.02
N LEU A 212 -6.63 -14.87 2.34
CA LEU A 212 -6.69 -16.17 3.02
C LEU A 212 -8.09 -16.78 2.97
N LEU A 213 -9.14 -15.99 3.25
CA LEU A 213 -10.52 -16.48 3.20
C LEU A 213 -10.99 -16.78 1.78
N GLU A 214 -10.56 -15.98 0.80
CA GLU A 214 -10.86 -16.21 -0.60
C GLU A 214 -10.04 -17.34 -1.21
N GLY A 215 -8.81 -17.60 -0.73
CA GLY A 215 -7.89 -18.55 -1.35
C GLY A 215 -7.73 -19.88 -0.62
N SER A 216 -7.92 -19.93 0.69
CA SER A 216 -7.82 -21.16 1.50
C SER A 216 -8.71 -21.07 2.76
N PRO A 217 -10.05 -21.00 2.60
CA PRO A 217 -10.97 -20.92 3.74
C PRO A 217 -10.85 -22.13 4.68
N HIS A 218 -10.59 -23.33 4.15
CA HIS A 218 -10.40 -24.54 4.95
C HIS A 218 -9.20 -24.47 5.90
N GLY A 219 -8.09 -23.82 5.50
CA GLY A 219 -6.95 -23.61 6.40
C GLY A 219 -7.28 -22.77 7.62
N VAL A 220 -8.18 -21.79 7.46
CA VAL A 220 -8.70 -20.97 8.57
C VAL A 220 -9.64 -21.79 9.45
N LEU A 221 -10.56 -22.55 8.85
CA LEU A 221 -11.52 -23.39 9.57
C LEU A 221 -10.84 -24.50 10.37
N GLU A 222 -9.81 -25.13 9.83
CA GLU A 222 -9.02 -26.14 10.54
C GLU A 222 -8.33 -25.53 11.78
N GLY A 223 -7.69 -24.37 11.62
CA GLY A 223 -7.10 -23.63 12.74
C GLY A 223 -8.13 -23.22 13.80
N LEU A 224 -9.33 -22.82 13.38
CA LEU A 224 -10.44 -22.48 14.26
C LEU A 224 -10.94 -23.70 15.05
N ALA A 225 -11.06 -24.87 14.42
CA ALA A 225 -11.47 -26.11 15.07
C ALA A 225 -10.42 -26.61 16.07
N ILE A 226 -9.13 -26.54 15.72
CA ILE A 226 -8.02 -26.88 16.65
C ILE A 226 -8.05 -25.96 17.88
N ALA A 227 -8.23 -24.65 17.67
CA ALA A 227 -8.35 -23.70 18.77
C ALA A 227 -9.59 -23.97 19.63
N GLY A 228 -10.72 -24.32 19.01
CA GLY A 228 -11.95 -24.75 19.69
C GLY A 228 -11.73 -25.94 20.61
N TYR A 229 -11.05 -26.98 20.09
CA TYR A 229 -10.67 -28.15 20.86
C TYR A 229 -9.76 -27.79 22.05
N ALA A 230 -8.73 -26.97 21.81
CA ALA A 230 -7.76 -26.56 22.82
C ALA A 230 -8.41 -25.83 24.00
N VAL A 231 -9.36 -24.92 23.75
CA VAL A 231 -10.02 -24.14 24.81
C VAL A 231 -11.24 -24.84 25.40
N GLY A 232 -11.77 -25.87 24.73
CA GLY A 232 -13.01 -26.56 25.10
C GLY A 232 -14.28 -25.83 24.65
N ALA A 233 -14.24 -25.19 23.49
CA ALA A 233 -15.41 -24.57 22.85
C ALA A 233 -16.04 -25.53 21.83
N SER A 234 -17.36 -25.59 21.81
CA SER A 234 -18.14 -26.37 20.82
C SER A 234 -18.78 -25.52 19.72
N THR A 235 -18.66 -24.19 19.83
CA THR A 235 -19.18 -23.24 18.84
C THR A 235 -18.13 -22.21 18.46
N GLY A 236 -17.93 -22.07 17.15
CA GLY A 236 -17.10 -21.07 16.50
C GLY A 236 -17.94 -20.03 15.76
N TYR A 237 -17.48 -18.78 15.75
CA TYR A 237 -18.00 -17.73 14.88
C TYR A 237 -16.89 -17.24 13.96
N VAL A 238 -17.19 -16.98 12.69
CA VAL A 238 -16.31 -16.22 11.80
C VAL A 238 -17.03 -14.91 11.47
N TYR A 239 -16.52 -13.80 12.03
CA TYR A 239 -17.08 -12.48 11.78
C TYR A 239 -16.34 -11.86 10.59
N VAL A 240 -17.02 -11.72 9.45
CA VAL A 240 -16.47 -11.22 8.20
C VAL A 240 -17.14 -9.89 7.86
N ARG A 241 -16.34 -8.89 7.48
CA ARG A 241 -16.88 -7.59 7.07
C ARG A 241 -17.78 -7.68 5.83
N ALA A 242 -18.75 -6.78 5.72
CA ALA A 242 -19.73 -6.77 4.63
C ALA A 242 -19.09 -6.51 3.25
N GLU A 243 -17.94 -5.85 3.23
CA GLU A 243 -17.23 -5.48 2.00
C GLU A 243 -16.45 -6.63 1.37
N TYR A 244 -16.47 -7.83 1.97
CA TYR A 244 -15.85 -9.05 1.42
C TYR A 244 -16.89 -10.11 1.00
N PRO A 245 -17.78 -9.82 0.03
CA PRO A 245 -18.85 -10.74 -0.36
C PRO A 245 -18.31 -12.08 -0.92
N LEU A 246 -17.19 -12.05 -1.66
CA LEU A 246 -16.57 -13.25 -2.20
C LEU A 246 -16.02 -14.16 -1.07
N ALA A 247 -15.37 -13.58 -0.07
CA ALA A 247 -14.88 -14.32 1.10
C ALA A 247 -16.04 -14.97 1.87
N VAL A 248 -17.15 -14.23 2.09
CA VAL A 248 -18.36 -14.78 2.74
C VAL A 248 -18.92 -15.96 1.96
N LYS A 249 -19.05 -15.82 0.62
CA LYS A 249 -19.55 -16.88 -0.26
C LYS A 249 -18.69 -18.15 -0.15
N ARG A 250 -17.37 -18.01 -0.35
CA ARG A 250 -16.43 -19.15 -0.30
C ARG A 250 -16.35 -19.78 1.09
N LEU A 251 -16.38 -18.98 2.15
CA LEU A 251 -16.37 -19.48 3.53
C LEU A 251 -17.63 -20.28 3.86
N ARG A 252 -18.82 -19.82 3.44
CA ARG A 252 -20.07 -20.58 3.63
C ARG A 252 -20.03 -21.93 2.91
N THR A 253 -19.52 -21.96 1.69
CA THR A 253 -19.28 -23.22 0.96
C THR A 253 -18.33 -24.13 1.72
N ALA A 254 -17.20 -23.61 2.19
CA ALA A 254 -16.21 -24.39 2.94
C ALA A 254 -16.75 -24.94 4.27
N VAL A 255 -17.58 -24.17 5.00
CA VAL A 255 -18.25 -24.64 6.22
C VAL A 255 -19.19 -25.80 5.89
N ALA A 256 -20.04 -25.65 4.87
CA ALA A 256 -20.98 -26.70 4.47
C ALA A 256 -20.25 -28.00 4.06
N GLN A 257 -19.19 -27.89 3.26
CA GLN A 257 -18.37 -29.03 2.85
C GLN A 257 -17.67 -29.71 4.03
N ALA A 258 -17.16 -28.92 4.98
CA ALA A 258 -16.50 -29.47 6.17
C ALA A 258 -17.50 -30.19 7.09
N GLU A 259 -18.74 -29.70 7.21
CA GLU A 259 -19.81 -30.40 7.93
C GLU A 259 -20.23 -31.69 7.22
N GLU A 260 -20.44 -31.65 5.91
CA GLU A 260 -20.82 -32.83 5.10
C GLU A 260 -19.78 -33.95 5.18
N ARG A 261 -18.49 -33.59 5.16
CA ARG A 261 -17.37 -34.53 5.24
C ARG A 261 -16.96 -34.91 6.67
N GLY A 262 -17.62 -34.38 7.70
CA GLY A 262 -17.36 -34.73 9.11
C GLY A 262 -16.09 -34.12 9.72
N PHE A 263 -15.59 -33.02 9.15
CA PHE A 263 -14.50 -32.20 9.71
C PHE A 263 -14.99 -31.08 10.64
N LEU A 264 -16.27 -30.74 10.54
CA LEU A 264 -17.03 -29.87 11.45
C LEU A 264 -18.35 -30.57 11.80
N GLY A 265 -19.07 -30.03 12.79
CA GLY A 265 -20.34 -30.58 13.24
C GLY A 265 -20.16 -31.43 14.51
N SER A 266 -20.85 -32.57 14.56
CA SER A 266 -20.86 -33.45 15.73
C SER A 266 -20.01 -34.70 15.48
N GLY A 267 -19.26 -35.12 16.50
CA GLY A 267 -18.38 -36.28 16.47
C GLY A 267 -17.32 -36.19 15.38
N ILE A 268 -16.54 -35.10 15.34
CA ILE A 268 -15.55 -34.85 14.29
C ILE A 268 -14.57 -36.04 14.22
N PHE A 269 -14.39 -36.64 13.04
CA PHE A 269 -13.65 -37.90 12.84
C PHE A 269 -14.11 -39.10 13.67
N GLY A 270 -15.35 -39.11 14.17
CA GLY A 270 -15.83 -40.10 15.14
C GLY A 270 -15.26 -39.92 16.56
N SER A 271 -14.65 -38.77 16.85
CA SER A 271 -14.21 -38.41 18.21
C SER A 271 -15.39 -37.96 19.09
N SER A 272 -15.13 -37.67 20.36
CA SER A 272 -16.12 -37.08 21.27
C SER A 272 -16.22 -35.55 21.16
N PHE A 273 -15.51 -34.92 20.22
CA PHE A 273 -15.47 -33.47 20.07
C PHE A 273 -16.45 -32.99 19.01
N ASP A 274 -17.30 -32.05 19.41
CA ASP A 274 -18.24 -31.35 18.55
C ASP A 274 -17.76 -29.92 18.34
N PHE A 275 -17.81 -29.43 17.10
CA PHE A 275 -17.51 -28.04 16.80
C PHE A 275 -18.31 -27.54 15.60
N ARG A 276 -19.21 -26.59 15.84
CA ARG A 276 -20.05 -25.96 14.79
C ARG A 276 -19.57 -24.55 14.52
N VAL A 277 -19.62 -24.11 13.26
CA VAL A 277 -19.17 -22.77 12.87
C VAL A 277 -20.31 -21.97 12.28
N GLN A 278 -20.45 -20.72 12.72
CA GLN A 278 -21.40 -19.76 12.16
C GLN A 278 -20.67 -18.60 11.49
N VAL A 279 -21.01 -18.31 10.23
CA VAL A 279 -20.48 -17.15 9.50
C VAL A 279 -21.39 -15.96 9.76
N MET A 280 -20.84 -14.91 10.37
CA MET A 280 -21.53 -13.66 10.67
C MET A 280 -21.01 -12.56 9.76
N GLU A 281 -21.91 -11.92 9.03
CA GLU A 281 -21.58 -10.74 8.22
C GLU A 281 -21.65 -9.48 9.08
N GLY A 282 -20.63 -8.63 8.98
CA GLY A 282 -20.61 -7.32 9.60
C GLY A 282 -21.55 -6.33 8.91
N ALA A 283 -21.54 -5.09 9.39
CA ALA A 283 -22.42 -4.02 8.89
C ALA A 283 -21.65 -2.74 8.51
N GLY A 284 -20.39 -2.89 8.07
CA GLY A 284 -19.57 -1.78 7.56
C GLY A 284 -19.08 -0.80 8.64
N ALA A 285 -18.63 -1.31 9.80
CA ALA A 285 -18.11 -0.46 10.88
C ALA A 285 -16.71 -0.93 11.29
N PHE A 286 -15.67 -0.14 11.00
CA PHE A 286 -14.27 -0.47 11.28
C PHE A 286 -14.00 -0.75 12.77
N VAL A 287 -14.75 -0.08 13.66
CA VAL A 287 -14.63 -0.31 15.11
C VAL A 287 -14.99 -1.74 15.52
N CYS A 288 -15.75 -2.47 14.71
CA CYS A 288 -16.07 -3.89 14.96
C CYS A 288 -14.84 -4.81 14.81
N GLY A 289 -13.71 -4.33 14.30
CA GLY A 289 -12.43 -5.03 14.40
C GLY A 289 -11.88 -5.08 15.84
N GLU A 290 -12.36 -4.18 16.72
CA GLU A 290 -12.04 -4.23 18.15
C GLU A 290 -12.78 -5.38 18.84
N GLU A 291 -12.06 -6.14 19.67
CA GLU A 291 -12.54 -7.43 20.19
C GLU A 291 -13.91 -7.37 20.89
N THR A 292 -14.17 -6.37 21.73
CA THR A 292 -15.44 -6.28 22.47
C THR A 292 -16.57 -5.65 21.65
N ALA A 293 -16.23 -4.76 20.72
CA ALA A 293 -17.18 -4.24 19.73
C ALA A 293 -17.66 -5.34 18.77
N LEU A 294 -16.74 -6.20 18.32
CA LEU A 294 -17.05 -7.38 17.51
C LEU A 294 -18.08 -8.28 18.20
N LEU A 295 -17.83 -8.63 19.47
CA LEU A 295 -18.76 -9.45 20.26
C LEU A 295 -20.12 -8.78 20.41
N ALA A 296 -20.16 -7.45 20.65
CA ALA A 296 -21.42 -6.72 20.70
C ALA A 296 -22.18 -6.81 19.37
N SER A 297 -21.49 -6.74 18.23
CA SER A 297 -22.09 -6.91 16.91
C SER A 297 -22.65 -8.32 16.71
N ILE A 298 -21.94 -9.37 17.13
CA ILE A 298 -22.45 -10.76 17.08
C ILE A 298 -23.71 -10.90 17.95
N GLU A 299 -23.79 -10.21 19.07
CA GLU A 299 -24.98 -10.17 19.95
C GLU A 299 -26.14 -9.33 19.39
N GLY A 300 -26.03 -8.79 18.17
CA GLY A 300 -27.04 -7.92 17.57
C GLY A 300 -27.12 -6.52 18.20
N LYS A 301 -26.07 -6.11 18.93
CA LYS A 301 -25.96 -4.77 19.54
C LYS A 301 -25.07 -3.88 18.68
N ARG A 302 -25.11 -2.56 18.94
CA ARG A 302 -24.17 -1.62 18.35
C ARG A 302 -22.74 -1.98 18.76
N GLY A 303 -21.81 -1.99 17.79
CA GLY A 303 -20.39 -2.30 17.97
C GLY A 303 -19.63 -1.23 18.76
N MET A 304 -19.86 -1.17 20.07
CA MET A 304 -19.16 -0.25 20.96
C MET A 304 -18.25 -1.01 21.92
N PRO A 305 -16.96 -0.66 22.01
CA PRO A 305 -16.04 -1.30 22.94
C PRO A 305 -16.51 -1.23 24.39
N ARG A 306 -16.24 -2.28 25.16
CA ARG A 306 -16.55 -2.41 26.59
C ARG A 306 -15.30 -2.13 27.43
N PRO A 307 -15.43 -1.49 28.61
CA PRO A 307 -14.31 -1.39 29.55
C PRO A 307 -13.79 -2.79 29.90
N ARG A 308 -12.47 -2.91 30.08
CA ARG A 308 -11.79 -4.11 30.56
C ARG A 308 -11.08 -3.76 31.87
N PRO A 309 -11.12 -4.61 32.91
CA PRO A 309 -11.79 -5.92 32.99
C PRO A 309 -13.34 -5.86 33.07
N PRO A 310 -14.05 -6.98 32.81
CA PRO A 310 -13.52 -8.31 32.47
C PRO A 310 -13.03 -8.41 31.02
N PHE A 311 -12.04 -9.28 30.78
CA PHE A 311 -11.55 -9.57 29.42
C PHE A 311 -12.44 -10.62 28.72
N PRO A 312 -12.53 -10.62 27.38
CA PRO A 312 -13.34 -11.60 26.64
C PRO A 312 -13.04 -13.06 26.98
N ALA A 313 -11.77 -13.39 27.24
CA ALA A 313 -11.34 -14.73 27.63
C ALA A 313 -11.99 -15.21 28.95
N GLN A 314 -12.46 -14.30 29.80
CA GLN A 314 -13.19 -14.60 31.04
C GLN A 314 -14.70 -14.44 30.85
N SER A 315 -15.12 -13.33 30.23
CA SER A 315 -16.53 -13.03 29.98
C SER A 315 -16.66 -12.22 28.69
N GLY A 316 -17.00 -12.91 27.60
CA GLY A 316 -17.17 -12.38 26.26
C GLY A 316 -18.61 -12.54 25.77
N LEU A 317 -18.79 -13.35 24.72
CA LEU A 317 -20.07 -13.55 24.04
C LEU A 317 -21.11 -14.13 24.99
N GLY A 318 -22.23 -13.43 25.19
CA GLY A 318 -23.27 -13.86 26.13
C GLY A 318 -22.77 -14.01 27.57
N GLY A 319 -21.69 -13.29 27.92
CA GLY A 319 -21.02 -13.38 29.22
C GLY A 319 -20.18 -14.64 29.42
N LYS A 320 -19.98 -15.48 28.40
CA LYS A 320 -19.22 -16.72 28.47
C LYS A 320 -17.75 -16.53 28.07
N PRO A 321 -16.81 -17.36 28.56
CA PRO A 321 -15.42 -17.33 28.12
C PRO A 321 -15.32 -17.42 26.59
N THR A 322 -14.69 -16.42 25.98
CA THR A 322 -14.64 -16.29 24.52
C THR A 322 -13.27 -15.88 24.05
N ILE A 323 -12.70 -16.66 23.14
CA ILE A 323 -11.44 -16.30 22.47
C ILE A 323 -11.72 -15.69 21.11
N ILE A 324 -10.97 -14.65 20.80
CA ILE A 324 -11.01 -13.95 19.53
C ILE A 324 -9.59 -13.97 18.95
N ASN A 325 -9.41 -14.59 17.79
CA ASN A 325 -8.15 -14.61 17.06
C ASN A 325 -8.37 -14.12 15.62
N ASN A 326 -7.35 -13.48 15.05
CA ASN A 326 -7.36 -13.02 13.67
C ASN A 326 -7.16 -14.19 12.68
N VAL A 327 -7.65 -14.04 11.44
CA VAL A 327 -7.54 -15.02 10.34
C VAL A 327 -6.11 -15.54 10.16
N LYS A 328 -5.11 -14.66 10.04
CA LYS A 328 -3.68 -15.06 9.90
C LYS A 328 -3.18 -15.87 11.09
N THR A 329 -3.67 -15.56 12.29
CA THR A 329 -3.29 -16.28 13.52
C THR A 329 -3.77 -17.73 13.44
N LEU A 330 -5.05 -17.93 13.08
CA LEU A 330 -5.64 -19.26 12.95
C LEU A 330 -5.04 -20.05 11.78
N SER A 331 -4.77 -19.39 10.65
CA SER A 331 -4.14 -20.01 9.46
C SER A 331 -2.73 -20.56 9.72
N SER A 332 -2.05 -20.03 10.74
CA SER A 332 -0.72 -20.46 11.18
C SER A 332 -0.77 -21.67 12.12
N VAL A 333 -1.91 -22.00 12.72
CA VAL A 333 -2.04 -23.09 13.71
C VAL A 333 -1.84 -24.47 13.08
N PRO A 334 -2.49 -24.85 11.96
CA PRO A 334 -2.30 -26.18 11.37
C PRO A 334 -0.83 -26.55 11.08
N PRO A 335 -0.01 -25.71 10.41
CA PRO A 335 1.39 -26.05 10.17
C PRO A 335 2.22 -26.13 11.47
N ILE A 336 1.91 -25.33 12.49
CA ILE A 336 2.54 -25.43 13.82
C ILE A 336 2.28 -26.81 14.44
N ILE A 337 1.03 -27.28 14.42
CA ILE A 337 0.67 -28.59 15.00
C ILE A 337 1.32 -29.74 14.23
N LEU A 338 1.41 -29.65 12.90
CA LEU A 338 2.01 -30.71 12.08
C LEU A 338 3.54 -30.78 12.24
N ARG A 339 4.22 -29.63 12.14
CA ARG A 339 5.69 -29.54 12.08
C ARG A 339 6.35 -29.29 13.45
N GLY A 340 5.58 -28.93 14.46
CA GLY A 340 6.04 -28.61 15.80
C GLY A 340 6.23 -27.10 16.03
N GLY A 341 6.08 -26.68 17.29
CA GLY A 341 6.27 -25.30 17.72
C GLY A 341 7.72 -24.84 17.57
N GLU A 342 8.69 -25.70 17.86
CA GLU A 342 10.11 -25.37 17.69
C GLU A 342 10.47 -25.03 16.24
N TRP A 343 9.87 -25.71 15.26
CA TRP A 343 10.04 -25.39 13.85
C TRP A 343 9.57 -23.96 13.53
N TYR A 344 8.42 -23.55 14.04
CA TYR A 344 7.90 -22.20 13.83
C TYR A 344 8.71 -21.14 14.59
N ALA A 345 9.17 -21.47 15.80
CA ALA A 345 10.02 -20.61 16.62
C ALA A 345 11.42 -20.39 16.03
N GLY A 346 11.91 -21.33 15.22
CA GLY A 346 13.17 -21.21 14.47
C GLY A 346 13.13 -20.22 13.30
N ILE A 347 11.96 -19.65 13.00
CA ILE A 347 11.76 -18.65 11.94
C ILE A 347 11.56 -17.28 12.58
N GLY A 348 12.11 -16.22 11.98
CA GLY A 348 12.00 -14.85 12.49
C GLY A 348 12.98 -14.55 13.63
N THR A 349 12.63 -13.62 14.54
CA THR A 349 13.51 -13.24 15.66
C THR A 349 13.13 -13.96 16.95
N GLN A 350 14.07 -14.03 17.90
CA GLN A 350 13.82 -14.62 19.22
C GLN A 350 12.64 -13.98 19.97
N LYS A 351 12.42 -12.66 19.79
CA LYS A 351 11.31 -11.92 20.44
C LYS A 351 10.01 -11.98 19.64
N SER A 352 10.11 -12.24 18.34
CA SER A 352 8.99 -12.23 17.40
C SER A 352 9.14 -13.41 16.44
N PRO A 353 8.82 -14.64 16.88
CA PRO A 353 8.96 -15.82 16.03
C PRO A 353 7.88 -15.89 14.96
N GLY A 354 8.20 -16.65 13.93
CA GLY A 354 7.37 -16.94 12.77
C GLY A 354 7.39 -15.86 11.70
N THR A 355 6.38 -15.95 10.84
CA THR A 355 6.18 -15.05 9.70
C THR A 355 5.04 -14.07 9.96
N THR A 356 5.02 -13.00 9.17
CA THR A 356 3.87 -12.11 9.04
C THR A 356 3.61 -11.85 7.56
N VAL A 357 2.34 -11.64 7.23
CA VAL A 357 1.93 -11.21 5.89
C VAL A 357 1.80 -9.69 5.91
N PHE A 358 2.37 -9.02 4.91
CA PHE A 358 2.11 -7.62 4.63
C PHE A 358 1.35 -7.46 3.31
N ALA A 359 0.43 -6.50 3.27
CA ALA A 359 -0.16 -5.97 2.05
C ALA A 359 0.61 -4.72 1.63
N LEU A 360 1.42 -4.83 0.57
CA LEU A 360 2.28 -3.76 0.08
C LEU A 360 1.52 -2.91 -0.95
N THR A 361 1.33 -1.64 -0.62
CA THR A 361 0.50 -0.69 -1.38
C THR A 361 1.16 0.69 -1.47
N GLY A 362 0.50 1.64 -2.15
CA GLY A 362 0.99 3.01 -2.31
C GLY A 362 1.91 3.16 -3.53
N LYS A 363 2.96 3.97 -3.41
CA LYS A 363 3.92 4.28 -4.48
C LYS A 363 5.01 3.21 -4.57
N ILE A 364 4.64 2.01 -4.97
CA ILE A 364 5.52 0.83 -5.09
C ILE A 364 5.35 0.14 -6.44
N LYS A 365 6.40 -0.45 -7.01
CA LYS A 365 6.32 -1.17 -8.30
C LYS A 365 5.58 -2.50 -8.18
N ASN A 366 6.00 -3.34 -7.25
CA ASN A 366 5.46 -4.68 -7.07
C ASN A 366 4.46 -4.70 -5.90
N SER A 367 3.26 -4.17 -6.12
CA SER A 367 2.18 -4.23 -5.14
C SER A 367 1.60 -5.65 -4.99
N GLY A 368 1.15 -6.00 -3.78
CA GLY A 368 0.62 -7.34 -3.53
C GLY A 368 0.77 -7.81 -2.09
N LEU A 369 0.82 -9.13 -1.91
CA LEU A 369 1.02 -9.78 -0.62
C LEU A 369 2.42 -10.34 -0.50
N VAL A 370 3.07 -10.05 0.62
CA VAL A 370 4.41 -10.53 0.93
C VAL A 370 4.40 -11.20 2.30
N GLU A 371 4.77 -12.48 2.37
CA GLU A 371 4.90 -13.18 3.65
C GLU A 371 6.38 -13.35 3.99
N ILE A 372 6.81 -12.74 5.08
CA ILE A 372 8.22 -12.66 5.45
C ILE A 372 8.45 -13.11 6.89
N PRO A 373 9.64 -13.62 7.23
CA PRO A 373 10.06 -13.78 8.62
C PRO A 373 10.02 -12.44 9.36
N LEU A 374 9.49 -12.42 10.58
CA LEU A 374 9.56 -11.23 11.43
C LEU A 374 11.02 -10.87 11.70
N GLY A 375 11.31 -9.57 11.70
CA GLY A 375 12.68 -9.05 11.77
C GLY A 375 13.34 -8.74 10.42
N THR A 376 12.72 -9.09 9.30
CA THR A 376 13.16 -8.65 7.97
C THR A 376 13.18 -7.12 7.91
N ALA A 377 14.24 -6.51 7.38
CA ALA A 377 14.35 -5.06 7.28
C ALA A 377 13.29 -4.48 6.34
N LEU A 378 12.73 -3.29 6.65
CA LEU A 378 11.77 -2.63 5.77
C LEU A 378 12.38 -2.31 4.39
N SER A 379 13.70 -2.10 4.30
CA SER A 379 14.43 -1.89 3.05
C SER A 379 14.35 -3.09 2.13
N THR A 380 14.54 -4.31 2.64
CA THR A 380 14.34 -5.55 1.88
C THR A 380 12.91 -5.66 1.37
N ILE A 381 11.92 -5.35 2.20
CA ILE A 381 10.50 -5.41 1.79
C ILE A 381 10.22 -4.41 0.67
N VAL A 382 10.70 -3.17 0.79
CA VAL A 382 10.39 -2.09 -0.16
C VAL A 382 11.20 -2.20 -1.45
N PHE A 383 12.51 -2.42 -1.37
CA PHE A 383 13.40 -2.36 -2.52
C PHE A 383 13.62 -3.70 -3.19
N ASP A 384 13.85 -4.77 -2.42
CA ASP A 384 14.13 -6.09 -2.99
C ASP A 384 12.84 -6.77 -3.44
N ILE A 385 11.87 -6.91 -2.53
CA ILE A 385 10.58 -7.56 -2.82
C ILE A 385 9.67 -6.61 -3.62
N GLY A 386 9.49 -5.39 -3.12
CA GLY A 386 8.62 -4.38 -3.71
C GLY A 386 9.13 -3.73 -5.01
N GLY A 387 10.40 -3.94 -5.37
CA GLY A 387 11.02 -3.36 -6.57
C GLY A 387 11.28 -1.84 -6.50
N GLY A 388 11.11 -1.25 -5.31
CA GLY A 388 11.30 0.16 -5.04
C GLY A 388 10.20 1.07 -5.58
N ILE A 389 10.50 2.36 -5.64
CA ILE A 389 9.55 3.40 -6.02
C ILE A 389 9.43 3.50 -7.56
N PRO A 390 8.21 3.60 -8.11
CA PRO A 390 8.01 3.83 -9.54
C PRO A 390 8.74 5.09 -10.04
N ARG A 391 9.11 5.08 -11.33
CA ARG A 391 9.73 6.22 -12.03
C ARG A 391 11.04 6.74 -11.41
N GLY A 392 11.74 5.91 -10.62
CA GLY A 392 13.02 6.27 -10.01
C GLY A 392 12.93 7.38 -8.95
N ARG A 393 11.72 7.65 -8.43
CA ARG A 393 11.51 8.64 -7.37
C ARG A 393 12.12 8.17 -6.06
N ARG A 394 12.32 9.11 -5.14
CA ARG A 394 12.88 8.82 -3.81
C ARG A 394 11.78 8.38 -2.85
N LEU A 395 12.09 7.36 -2.05
CA LEU A 395 11.28 6.96 -0.90
C LEU A 395 11.27 8.11 0.13
N LYS A 396 10.10 8.44 0.65
CA LYS A 396 9.93 9.45 1.70
C LYS A 396 9.60 8.81 3.04
N ALA A 397 8.61 7.93 3.04
CA ALA A 397 8.14 7.25 4.25
C ALA A 397 7.44 5.93 3.93
N VAL A 398 7.30 5.08 4.94
CA VAL A 398 6.45 3.90 4.93
C VAL A 398 5.50 4.01 6.12
N GLN A 399 4.20 3.91 5.88
CA GLN A 399 3.20 3.79 6.94
C GLN A 399 2.94 2.30 7.19
N THR A 400 3.04 1.85 8.44
CA THR A 400 2.68 0.48 8.83
C THR A 400 1.56 0.50 9.86
N GLY A 401 0.70 -0.51 9.83
CA GLY A 401 -0.35 -0.69 10.83
C GLY A 401 -1.64 0.06 10.55
N GLY A 402 -1.92 0.30 9.27
CA GLY A 402 -3.19 0.90 8.82
C GLY A 402 -3.35 2.37 9.20
N PRO A 403 -4.59 2.85 9.35
CA PRO A 403 -4.91 4.26 9.52
C PRO A 403 -4.61 4.77 10.95
N SER A 404 -4.39 3.86 11.90
CA SER A 404 -3.93 4.17 13.25
C SER A 404 -2.44 3.86 13.47
N GLY A 405 -1.72 3.56 12.39
CA GLY A 405 -0.28 3.36 12.36
C GLY A 405 0.54 4.64 12.41
N GLY A 406 1.87 4.52 12.30
CA GLY A 406 2.79 5.66 12.21
C GLY A 406 3.58 5.68 10.90
N CYS A 407 4.05 6.88 10.52
CA CYS A 407 4.89 7.10 9.35
C CYS A 407 6.37 6.93 9.73
N ILE A 408 7.04 5.94 9.13
CA ILE A 408 8.47 5.68 9.31
C ILE A 408 9.24 6.37 8.19
N PRO A 409 10.16 7.31 8.47
CA PRO A 409 10.88 8.04 7.43
C PRO A 409 11.92 7.15 6.73
N ALA A 410 12.25 7.47 5.48
CA ALA A 410 13.21 6.73 4.67
C ALA A 410 14.59 6.55 5.34
N ARG A 411 15.01 7.49 6.20
CA ARG A 411 16.27 7.40 6.96
C ARG A 411 16.31 6.28 8.00
N LEU A 412 15.16 5.66 8.31
CA LEU A 412 15.01 4.54 9.26
C LEU A 412 14.57 3.25 8.54
N ILE A 413 14.72 3.18 7.22
CA ILE A 413 14.18 2.07 6.42
C ILE A 413 14.87 0.72 6.69
N ASP A 414 16.06 0.70 7.28
CA ASP A 414 16.73 -0.54 7.69
C ASP A 414 16.20 -1.09 9.02
N THR A 415 15.16 -0.48 9.59
CA THR A 415 14.52 -0.98 10.81
C THR A 415 13.89 -2.37 10.57
N PRO A 416 14.14 -3.35 11.44
CA PRO A 416 13.48 -4.66 11.39
C PRO A 416 11.96 -4.55 11.53
N ALA A 417 11.21 -5.25 10.69
CA ALA A 417 9.76 -5.39 10.78
C ALA A 417 9.37 -6.36 11.92
N GLU A 418 9.39 -5.87 13.16
CA GLU A 418 8.94 -6.58 14.36
C GLU A 418 8.18 -5.65 15.33
N TYR A 419 7.39 -6.22 16.24
CA TYR A 419 6.46 -5.43 17.08
C TYR A 419 7.16 -4.35 17.89
N GLU A 420 8.26 -4.70 18.56
CA GLU A 420 8.98 -3.81 19.46
C GLU A 420 9.68 -2.68 18.68
N SER A 421 10.33 -3.01 17.56
CA SER A 421 11.04 -2.06 16.71
C SER A 421 10.09 -1.03 16.08
N LEU A 422 8.94 -1.47 15.54
CA LEU A 422 7.95 -0.55 14.96
C LEU A 422 7.31 0.36 16.01
N SER A 423 7.02 -0.19 17.20
CA SER A 423 6.46 0.58 18.33
C SER A 423 7.40 1.69 18.80
N ALA A 424 8.71 1.41 18.86
CA ALA A 424 9.72 2.39 19.22
C ALA A 424 9.78 3.59 18.26
N LEU A 425 9.38 3.41 16.99
CA LEU A 425 9.32 4.47 15.99
C LEU A 425 8.00 5.25 15.98
N GLY A 426 7.07 4.95 16.89
CA GLY A 426 5.73 5.54 16.91
C GLY A 426 4.79 4.95 15.86
N SER A 427 5.14 3.79 15.29
CA SER A 427 4.28 3.00 14.41
C SER A 427 3.83 1.71 15.10
N ILE A 428 3.07 0.87 14.40
CA ILE A 428 2.68 -0.47 14.86
C ILE A 428 2.70 -1.46 13.70
N MET A 429 2.73 -2.75 14.00
CA MET A 429 2.53 -3.81 13.01
C MET A 429 1.12 -3.75 12.41
N GLY A 430 0.11 -3.55 13.28
CA GLY A 430 -1.30 -3.60 12.92
C GLY A 430 -1.68 -4.91 12.21
N SER A 431 -2.65 -4.85 11.30
CA SER A 431 -3.08 -6.01 10.50
C SER A 431 -2.03 -6.48 9.48
N GLY A 432 -0.99 -5.68 9.20
CA GLY A 432 0.01 -5.91 8.15
C GLY A 432 -0.15 -5.02 6.91
N GLY A 433 -1.02 -4.00 6.93
CA GLY A 433 -1.03 -2.99 5.85
C GLY A 433 0.25 -2.16 5.84
N MET A 434 0.89 -2.03 4.67
CA MET A 434 2.09 -1.23 4.44
C MET A 434 1.88 -0.29 3.24
N VAL A 435 1.84 1.02 3.51
CA VAL A 435 1.66 2.06 2.48
C VAL A 435 2.98 2.76 2.24
N VAL A 436 3.54 2.60 1.04
CA VAL A 436 4.79 3.22 0.62
C VAL A 436 4.52 4.61 0.05
N MET A 437 5.27 5.61 0.50
CA MET A 437 5.14 7.00 0.08
C MET A 437 6.45 7.50 -0.52
N ASP A 438 6.35 8.22 -1.63
CA ASP A 438 7.49 8.86 -2.30
C ASP A 438 7.60 10.35 -1.93
N GLU A 439 8.61 11.02 -2.47
CA GLU A 439 8.81 12.47 -2.30
C GLU A 439 7.63 13.35 -2.78
N THR A 440 6.61 12.76 -3.43
CA THR A 440 5.39 13.43 -3.86
C THR A 440 4.21 13.35 -2.90
N SER A 441 4.38 12.67 -1.76
CA SER A 441 3.37 12.64 -0.71
C SER A 441 3.56 13.81 0.27
N CYS A 442 2.48 14.53 0.61
CA CYS A 442 2.48 15.56 1.66
C CYS A 442 2.22 14.89 3.02
N MET A 443 3.15 15.00 3.98
CA MET A 443 2.99 14.29 5.26
C MET A 443 1.90 14.89 6.15
N VAL A 444 1.61 16.19 5.99
CA VAL A 444 0.48 16.85 6.66
C VAL A 444 -0.85 16.30 6.13
N ASP A 445 -0.96 16.15 4.81
CA ASP A 445 -2.16 15.62 4.16
C ASP A 445 -2.35 14.13 4.43
N VAL A 446 -1.26 13.36 4.48
CA VAL A 446 -1.29 11.94 4.90
C VAL A 446 -1.84 11.80 6.31
N ALA A 447 -1.38 12.62 7.26
CA ALA A 447 -1.91 12.62 8.62
C ALA A 447 -3.41 13.02 8.63
N ARG A 448 -3.81 14.02 7.85
CA ARG A 448 -5.21 14.45 7.70
C ARG A 448 -6.08 13.33 7.13
N TYR A 449 -5.61 12.63 6.09
CA TYR A 449 -6.32 11.54 5.43
C TYR A 449 -6.58 10.37 6.40
N PHE A 450 -5.54 9.84 7.04
CA PHE A 450 -5.71 8.73 7.98
C PHE A 450 -6.54 9.12 9.22
N LEU A 451 -6.37 10.35 9.71
CA LEU A 451 -7.20 10.84 10.81
C LEU A 451 -8.66 11.03 10.39
N SER A 452 -8.93 11.46 9.15
CA SER A 452 -10.31 11.58 8.65
C SER A 452 -11.04 10.23 8.65
N PHE A 453 -10.35 9.15 8.27
CA PHE A 453 -10.88 7.79 8.35
C PHE A 453 -11.12 7.37 9.80
N THR A 454 -10.12 7.49 10.68
CA THR A 454 -10.31 7.08 12.09
C THR A 454 -11.38 7.90 12.82
N GLN A 455 -11.57 9.17 12.44
CA GLN A 455 -12.64 10.02 12.95
C GLN A 455 -14.02 9.54 12.48
N SER A 456 -14.18 9.19 11.20
CA SER A 456 -15.46 8.71 10.66
C SER A 456 -15.85 7.37 11.27
N GLU A 457 -14.85 6.55 11.59
CA GLU A 457 -15.00 5.22 12.20
C GLU A 457 -15.12 5.23 13.74
N SER A 458 -15.15 6.41 14.37
CA SER A 458 -15.31 6.50 15.81
C SER A 458 -16.68 5.98 16.24
N CYS A 459 -16.72 5.00 17.16
CA CYS A 459 -17.97 4.55 17.77
C CYS A 459 -18.68 5.64 18.61
N GLY A 460 -18.00 6.76 18.88
CA GLY A 460 -18.57 7.90 19.60
C GLY A 460 -18.68 7.76 21.13
N LYS A 461 -18.20 6.66 21.72
CA LYS A 461 -18.38 6.36 23.15
C LYS A 461 -17.55 7.22 24.10
N CYS A 462 -16.26 7.40 23.83
CA CYS A 462 -15.39 8.23 24.67
C CYS A 462 -15.25 9.64 24.09
N SER A 463 -15.40 10.66 24.94
CA SER A 463 -15.30 12.07 24.54
C SER A 463 -13.94 12.41 23.95
N THR A 464 -12.87 11.81 24.49
CA THR A 464 -11.49 11.98 24.05
C THR A 464 -11.31 11.56 22.59
N CYS A 465 -11.66 10.32 22.22
CA CYS A 465 -11.61 9.90 20.82
C CYS A 465 -12.59 10.71 19.95
N ARG A 466 -13.87 10.81 20.34
CA ARG A 466 -14.92 11.42 19.50
C ARG A 466 -14.66 12.90 19.20
N LEU A 467 -14.25 13.68 20.19
CA LEU A 467 -14.06 15.12 20.06
C LEU A 467 -12.60 15.48 19.77
N GLY A 468 -11.64 14.78 20.38
CA GLY A 468 -10.22 15.04 20.19
C GLY A 468 -9.78 14.76 18.75
N THR A 469 -10.16 13.63 18.16
CA THR A 469 -9.85 13.36 16.73
C THR A 469 -10.49 14.38 15.80
N ARG A 470 -11.72 14.83 16.09
CA ARG A 470 -12.39 15.90 15.34
C ARG A 470 -11.65 17.24 15.43
N GLN A 471 -11.14 17.60 16.61
CA GLN A 471 -10.36 18.82 16.79
C GLN A 471 -9.03 18.75 16.05
N MET A 472 -8.29 17.64 16.17
CA MET A 472 -7.06 17.41 15.43
C MET A 472 -7.29 17.48 13.91
N LEU A 473 -8.36 16.84 13.41
CA LEU A 473 -8.71 16.87 11.99
C LEU A 473 -9.00 18.29 11.52
N ARG A 474 -9.73 19.09 12.31
CA ARG A 474 -9.99 20.50 12.00
C ARG A 474 -8.70 21.32 11.90
N ILE A 475 -7.74 21.09 12.79
CA ILE A 475 -6.44 21.75 12.75
C ILE A 475 -5.67 21.35 11.49
N LEU A 476 -5.57 20.05 11.20
CA LEU A 476 -4.89 19.56 9.99
C LEU A 476 -5.53 20.10 8.71
N THR A 477 -6.86 20.11 8.62
CA THR A 477 -7.60 20.68 7.48
C THR A 477 -7.24 22.15 7.29
N ARG A 478 -7.28 22.96 8.35
CA ARG A 478 -6.85 24.36 8.29
C ARG A 478 -5.42 24.52 7.79
N ILE A 479 -4.49 23.71 8.28
CA ILE A 479 -3.09 23.75 7.82
C ILE A 479 -3.00 23.43 6.32
N THR A 480 -3.70 22.40 5.85
CA THR A 480 -3.74 22.04 4.41
C THR A 480 -4.47 23.06 3.54
N GLU A 481 -5.33 23.90 4.12
CA GLU A 481 -6.06 24.99 3.46
C GLU A 481 -5.31 26.33 3.52
N GLY A 482 -4.12 26.39 4.13
CA GLY A 482 -3.35 27.64 4.30
C GLY A 482 -3.83 28.52 5.44
N GLU A 483 -4.77 28.06 6.26
CA GLU A 483 -5.30 28.74 7.44
C GLU A 483 -4.64 28.26 8.76
N GLY A 484 -3.49 27.58 8.65
CA GLY A 484 -2.68 27.17 9.78
C GLY A 484 -2.09 28.34 10.56
N ARG A 485 -1.95 28.16 11.88
CA ARG A 485 -1.40 29.10 12.86
C ARG A 485 -0.21 28.48 13.58
N GLU A 486 0.73 29.28 14.08
CA GLU A 486 1.90 28.74 14.77
C GLU A 486 1.56 27.92 16.03
N GLU A 487 0.52 28.34 16.77
CA GLU A 487 -0.02 27.66 17.95
C GLU A 487 -0.64 26.27 17.64
N ASP A 488 -1.01 26.01 16.38
CA ASP A 488 -1.67 24.77 16.01
C ASP A 488 -0.78 23.55 16.26
N LEU A 489 0.55 23.68 16.16
CA LEU A 489 1.46 22.54 16.34
C LEU A 489 1.45 22.03 17.79
N ASP A 490 1.49 22.96 18.75
CA ASP A 490 1.49 22.63 20.17
C ASP A 490 0.10 22.18 20.63
N GLU A 491 -0.97 22.79 20.10
CA GLU A 491 -2.35 22.36 20.34
C GLU A 491 -2.58 20.93 19.81
N LEU A 492 -2.14 20.65 18.57
CA LEU A 492 -2.26 19.35 17.93
C LEU A 492 -1.51 18.27 18.73
N LEU A 493 -0.30 18.56 19.20
CA LEU A 493 0.49 17.65 20.03
C LEU A 493 -0.19 17.36 21.38
N THR A 494 -0.76 18.40 22.01
CA THR A 494 -1.46 18.28 23.28
C THR A 494 -2.70 17.40 23.14
N ILE A 495 -3.54 17.68 22.14
CA ILE A 495 -4.75 16.89 21.89
C ILE A 495 -4.37 15.45 21.52
N ALA A 496 -3.36 15.24 20.68
CA ALA A 496 -2.91 13.92 20.27
C ALA A 496 -2.50 13.04 21.47
N ARG A 497 -1.75 13.60 22.43
CA ARG A 497 -1.37 12.89 23.67
C ARG A 497 -2.58 12.56 24.54
N LEU A 498 -3.50 13.51 24.72
CA LEU A 498 -4.73 13.29 25.49
C LEU A 498 -5.60 12.19 24.87
N VAL A 499 -5.75 12.18 23.54
CA VAL A 499 -6.49 11.12 22.84
C VAL A 499 -5.81 9.76 23.03
N LYS A 500 -4.48 9.71 22.92
CA LYS A 500 -3.70 8.48 23.08
C LYS A 500 -3.80 7.89 24.49
N GLU A 501 -3.72 8.72 25.51
CA GLU A 501 -3.70 8.28 26.91
C GLU A 501 -5.10 8.03 27.50
N CYS A 502 -6.10 8.81 27.06
CA CYS A 502 -7.43 8.82 27.67
C CYS A 502 -8.52 8.17 26.81
N SER A 503 -8.17 7.47 25.73
CA SER A 503 -9.14 6.69 24.94
C SER A 503 -9.37 5.29 25.53
N LEU A 504 -10.62 4.83 25.46
CA LEU A 504 -11.05 3.57 26.07
C LEU A 504 -10.52 2.32 25.36
N CYS A 505 -10.44 2.35 24.03
CA CYS A 505 -10.02 1.20 23.22
C CYS A 505 -8.75 1.50 22.42
N GLY A 506 -8.09 0.44 21.95
CA GLY A 506 -6.83 0.53 21.20
C GLY A 506 -6.95 1.40 19.94
N LEU A 507 -8.10 1.40 19.25
CA LEU A 507 -8.32 2.25 18.08
C LEU A 507 -8.24 3.73 18.43
N GLY A 508 -8.90 4.17 19.50
CA GLY A 508 -8.80 5.56 19.97
C GLY A 508 -7.40 5.91 20.46
N GLN A 509 -6.72 4.98 21.15
CA GLN A 509 -5.36 5.19 21.66
C GLN A 509 -4.32 5.33 20.53
N THR A 510 -4.56 4.68 19.39
CA THR A 510 -3.64 4.67 18.25
C THR A 510 -4.01 5.64 17.14
N ALA A 511 -5.25 6.15 17.09
CA ALA A 511 -5.70 7.15 16.12
C ALA A 511 -4.78 8.38 15.97
N PRO A 512 -4.09 8.88 17.03
CA PRO A 512 -3.17 10.01 16.89
C PRO A 512 -1.79 9.65 16.31
N ASN A 513 -1.45 8.36 16.12
CA ASN A 513 -0.10 7.95 15.70
C ASN A 513 0.34 8.55 14.35
N PRO A 514 -0.51 8.66 13.30
CA PRO A 514 -0.11 9.33 12.06
C PRO A 514 0.32 10.76 12.35
N VAL A 515 -0.46 11.49 13.15
CA VAL A 515 -0.18 12.88 13.53
C VAL A 515 1.10 13.01 14.35
N LEU A 516 1.27 12.17 15.38
CA LEU A 516 2.44 12.20 16.25
C LEU A 516 3.72 11.88 15.49
N SER A 517 3.69 10.86 14.62
CA SER A 517 4.86 10.44 13.83
C SER A 517 5.22 11.46 12.75
N THR A 518 4.24 12.04 12.06
CA THR A 518 4.52 13.06 11.03
C THR A 518 5.02 14.37 11.64
N LEU A 519 4.46 14.81 12.77
CA LEU A 519 5.00 15.96 13.52
C LEU A 519 6.43 15.72 14.01
N ASN A 520 6.75 14.49 14.44
CA ASN A 520 8.08 14.16 14.91
C ASN A 520 9.13 14.10 13.79
N TYR A 521 8.77 13.53 12.63
CA TYR A 521 9.73 13.23 11.58
C TYR A 521 9.74 14.21 10.40
N PHE A 522 8.67 14.98 10.21
CA PHE A 522 8.41 15.85 9.05
C PHE A 522 7.83 17.22 9.48
N ARG A 523 8.27 17.74 10.63
CA ARG A 523 7.79 19.02 11.18
C ARG A 523 7.99 20.19 10.21
N ASP A 524 9.07 20.15 9.43
CA ASP A 524 9.39 21.11 8.40
C ASP A 524 8.26 21.30 7.38
N GLU A 525 7.55 20.22 7.02
CA GLU A 525 6.40 20.34 6.13
C GLU A 525 5.25 21.09 6.79
N TYR A 526 4.98 20.85 8.07
CA TYR A 526 3.96 21.60 8.81
C TYR A 526 4.31 23.09 8.87
N GLU A 527 5.58 23.42 9.14
CA GLU A 527 6.05 24.79 9.20
C GLU A 527 5.95 25.50 7.83
N ALA A 528 6.28 24.80 6.73
CA ALA A 528 6.10 25.34 5.37
C ALA A 528 4.62 25.65 5.05
N HIS A 529 3.69 24.78 5.46
CA HIS A 529 2.26 25.03 5.27
C HIS A 529 1.77 26.24 6.09
N ILE A 530 2.26 26.39 7.32
CA ILE A 530 1.81 27.44 8.24
C ILE A 530 2.43 28.80 7.87
N LYS A 531 3.75 28.86 7.74
CA LYS A 531 4.52 30.12 7.62
C LYS A 531 4.63 30.59 6.18
N GLU A 532 4.93 29.66 5.26
CA GLU A 532 5.19 29.99 3.86
C GLU A 532 3.94 29.87 2.98
N LYS A 533 2.85 29.31 3.53
CA LYS A 533 1.64 28.96 2.77
C LYS A 533 1.99 28.11 1.55
N HIS A 534 2.92 27.19 1.74
CA HIS A 534 3.53 26.39 0.68
C HIS A 534 3.46 24.91 1.03
N CYS A 535 2.98 24.08 0.09
CA CYS A 535 3.02 22.62 0.20
C CYS A 535 4.22 22.06 -0.58
N PRO A 536 5.31 21.60 0.04
CA PRO A 536 6.49 21.12 -0.69
C PRO A 536 6.21 19.95 -1.64
N ALA A 537 5.18 19.16 -1.33
CA ALA A 537 4.78 18.03 -2.15
C ALA A 537 3.88 18.41 -3.34
N ALA A 538 3.35 19.64 -3.38
CA ALA A 538 2.40 20.11 -4.39
C ALA A 538 1.12 19.24 -4.47
N VAL A 539 0.52 18.94 -3.31
CA VAL A 539 -0.70 18.10 -3.20
C VAL A 539 -1.90 18.89 -2.65
N CYS A 540 -1.67 19.86 -1.76
CA CYS A 540 -2.73 20.65 -1.16
C CYS A 540 -3.19 21.76 -2.12
N ASP A 541 -4.28 21.53 -2.85
CA ASP A 541 -4.79 22.44 -3.89
C ASP A 541 -5.04 23.87 -3.39
N ALA A 542 -5.48 24.06 -2.14
CA ALA A 542 -5.70 25.39 -1.56
C ALA A 542 -4.42 26.24 -1.45
N LEU A 543 -3.24 25.61 -1.47
CA LEU A 543 -1.93 26.27 -1.34
C LEU A 543 -1.27 26.56 -2.70
N MET A 544 -1.91 26.21 -3.82
CA MET A 544 -1.30 26.38 -5.14
C MET A 544 -2.33 26.52 -6.26
N ILE A 545 -2.01 27.31 -7.28
CA ILE A 545 -2.83 27.37 -8.51
C ILE A 545 -2.66 26.08 -9.33
N SER A 546 -1.41 25.61 -9.45
CA SER A 546 -1.09 24.39 -10.18
C SER A 546 0.25 23.80 -9.73
N PRO A 547 0.45 22.47 -9.75
CA PRO A 547 1.72 21.85 -9.35
C PRO A 547 2.92 22.33 -10.17
N CYS A 548 2.72 22.59 -11.47
CA CYS A 548 3.79 22.99 -12.37
C CYS A 548 4.26 24.44 -12.15
N GLN A 549 3.36 25.36 -11.78
CA GLN A 549 3.74 26.70 -11.33
C GLN A 549 4.37 26.64 -9.92
N HIS A 550 3.76 25.87 -9.02
CA HIS A 550 4.17 25.77 -7.62
C HIS A 550 5.60 25.25 -7.45
N THR A 551 6.01 24.30 -8.29
CA THR A 551 7.36 23.73 -8.30
C THR A 551 8.35 24.54 -9.12
N CYS A 552 7.90 25.59 -9.83
CA CYS A 552 8.79 26.47 -10.57
C CYS A 552 9.47 27.44 -9.59
N PRO A 553 10.81 27.47 -9.48
CA PRO A 553 11.50 28.33 -8.52
C PRO A 553 11.27 29.84 -8.73
N VAL A 554 10.86 30.23 -9.94
CA VAL A 554 10.55 31.62 -10.31
C VAL A 554 9.03 31.86 -10.47
N GLY A 555 8.20 30.85 -10.22
CA GLY A 555 6.74 30.99 -10.21
C GLY A 555 6.09 31.31 -11.56
N ILE A 556 6.69 30.90 -12.68
CA ILE A 556 6.13 31.11 -14.03
C ILE A 556 4.73 30.48 -14.10
N ASN A 557 3.75 31.19 -14.68
CA ASN A 557 2.42 30.67 -14.93
C ASN A 557 2.42 29.62 -16.05
N VAL A 558 2.87 28.40 -15.70
CA VAL A 558 2.97 27.29 -16.65
C VAL A 558 1.64 26.94 -17.33
N PRO A 559 0.51 26.85 -16.61
CA PRO A 559 -0.78 26.56 -17.26
C PRO A 559 -1.13 27.55 -18.37
N GLN A 560 -0.89 28.85 -18.14
CA GLN A 560 -1.25 29.90 -19.09
C GLN A 560 -0.45 29.79 -20.39
N TYR A 561 0.89 29.74 -20.32
CA TYR A 561 1.67 29.69 -21.57
C TYR A 561 1.52 28.35 -22.31
N VAL A 562 1.27 27.25 -21.61
CA VAL A 562 0.96 25.96 -22.25
C VAL A 562 -0.38 26.05 -23.00
N ALA A 563 -1.39 26.68 -22.41
CA ALA A 563 -2.69 26.89 -23.07
C ALA A 563 -2.58 27.81 -24.29
N GLN A 564 -1.78 28.89 -24.20
CA GLN A 564 -1.50 29.79 -25.32
C GLN A 564 -0.81 29.06 -26.48
N ILE A 565 0.22 28.25 -26.20
CA ILE A 565 0.87 27.42 -27.22
C ILE A 565 -0.14 26.46 -27.89
N ALA A 566 -1.05 25.87 -27.11
CA ALA A 566 -2.04 24.93 -27.64
C ALA A 566 -3.01 25.57 -28.65
N VAL A 567 -3.27 26.87 -28.55
CA VAL A 567 -4.13 27.62 -29.49
C VAL A 567 -3.34 28.41 -30.55
N GLY A 568 -2.02 28.27 -30.58
CA GLY A 568 -1.15 28.95 -31.55
C GLY A 568 -0.71 30.37 -31.16
N ASP A 569 -1.00 30.83 -29.94
CA ASP A 569 -0.58 32.13 -29.41
C ASP A 569 0.85 32.05 -28.83
N TYR A 570 1.86 31.98 -29.70
CA TYR A 570 3.26 31.84 -29.27
C TYR A 570 3.85 33.14 -28.71
N GLU A 571 3.43 34.29 -29.23
CA GLU A 571 3.83 35.60 -28.74
C GLU A 571 3.31 35.83 -27.31
N GLY A 572 2.03 35.56 -27.08
CA GLY A 572 1.44 35.63 -25.74
C GLY A 572 2.09 34.65 -24.78
N ALA A 573 2.42 33.43 -25.22
CA ALA A 573 3.15 32.47 -24.41
C ALA A 573 4.54 32.99 -24.00
N LEU A 574 5.28 33.58 -24.93
CA LEU A 574 6.59 34.18 -24.65
C LEU A 574 6.47 35.36 -23.66
N ALA A 575 5.47 36.22 -23.84
CA ALA A 575 5.18 37.32 -22.94
C ALA A 575 4.89 36.82 -21.51
N THR A 576 4.02 35.81 -21.36
CA THR A 576 3.71 35.19 -20.06
C THR A 576 4.93 34.58 -19.38
N ILE A 577 5.86 33.97 -20.14
CA ILE A 577 7.11 33.47 -19.55
C ILE A 577 7.97 34.63 -19.04
N ARG A 578 8.06 35.73 -19.80
CA ARG A 578 8.87 36.91 -19.50
C ARG A 578 8.36 37.76 -18.33
N GLU A 579 7.12 37.55 -17.89
CA GLU A 579 6.62 38.14 -16.63
C GLU A 579 7.46 37.75 -15.41
N ARG A 580 8.07 36.56 -15.44
CA ARG A 580 8.83 36.00 -14.31
C ARG A 580 10.25 35.55 -14.66
N ASN A 581 10.55 35.38 -15.95
CA ASN A 581 11.85 34.91 -16.40
C ASN A 581 12.30 35.61 -17.69
N PRO A 582 13.31 36.49 -17.66
CA PRO A 582 13.80 37.18 -18.86
C PRO A 582 14.57 36.27 -19.82
N PHE A 583 14.84 35.02 -19.41
CA PHE A 583 15.62 34.03 -20.16
C PHE A 583 14.78 32.81 -20.63
N PRO A 584 13.69 32.98 -21.40
CA PRO A 584 12.83 31.88 -21.84
C PRO A 584 13.58 30.80 -22.65
N SER A 585 14.40 31.18 -23.63
CA SER A 585 15.12 30.29 -24.54
C SER A 585 16.30 29.59 -23.89
N ILE A 586 17.06 30.28 -23.02
CA ILE A 586 18.10 29.64 -22.20
C ILE A 586 17.46 28.62 -21.25
N CYS A 587 16.41 29.00 -20.51
CA CYS A 587 15.72 28.07 -19.60
C CYS A 587 15.04 26.91 -20.35
N GLY A 588 14.60 27.11 -21.60
CA GLY A 588 14.11 26.03 -22.48
C GLY A 588 15.17 24.97 -22.80
N ARG A 589 16.46 25.26 -22.58
CA ARG A 589 17.59 24.34 -22.84
C ARG A 589 18.18 23.76 -21.57
N ILE A 590 18.47 24.60 -20.58
CA ILE A 590 19.28 24.20 -19.41
C ILE A 590 18.50 24.00 -18.12
N CYS A 591 17.21 24.33 -18.05
CA CYS A 591 16.40 24.12 -16.86
C CYS A 591 16.29 22.61 -16.52
N HIS A 592 16.36 22.31 -15.22
CA HIS A 592 16.13 20.96 -14.67
C HIS A 592 14.63 20.61 -14.53
N HIS A 593 13.73 21.48 -15.05
CA HIS A 593 12.30 21.21 -15.28
C HIS A 593 11.53 20.58 -14.11
N PRO A 594 11.59 21.15 -12.89
CA PRO A 594 10.88 20.61 -11.73
C PRO A 594 9.36 20.56 -11.96
N CYS A 595 8.84 21.47 -12.79
CA CYS A 595 7.44 21.52 -13.22
C CYS A 595 6.94 20.25 -13.92
N GLU A 596 7.82 19.47 -14.56
CA GLU A 596 7.45 18.21 -15.22
C GLU A 596 7.41 17.06 -14.22
N THR A 597 8.27 17.09 -13.18
CA THR A 597 8.35 16.02 -12.18
C THR A 597 7.06 15.86 -11.35
N ARG A 598 6.32 16.96 -11.17
CA ARG A 598 5.02 17.03 -10.48
C ARG A 598 3.83 17.20 -11.42
N CYS A 599 4.01 16.96 -12.71
CA CYS A 599 2.92 17.05 -13.67
C CYS A 599 1.89 15.94 -13.40
N ARG A 600 0.63 16.32 -13.13
CA ARG A 600 -0.47 15.35 -12.90
C ARG A 600 -0.67 14.38 -14.07
N ARG A 601 -0.46 14.84 -15.32
CA ARG A 601 -0.54 13.97 -16.51
C ARG A 601 0.49 12.84 -16.46
N GLY A 602 1.66 13.12 -15.90
CA GLY A 602 2.70 12.13 -15.68
C GLY A 602 2.29 11.00 -14.74
N GLU A 603 1.23 11.14 -13.94
CA GLU A 603 0.68 10.02 -13.17
C GLU A 603 -0.08 9.01 -14.04
N LEU A 604 -0.62 9.43 -15.19
CA LEU A 604 -1.35 8.58 -16.14
C LEU A 604 -0.42 7.97 -17.19
N ASP A 605 0.35 8.81 -17.88
CA ASP A 605 1.26 8.39 -18.95
C ASP A 605 2.62 9.11 -18.83
N SER A 606 2.76 10.27 -19.48
CA SER A 606 3.98 11.05 -19.56
C SER A 606 3.72 12.50 -19.12
N PRO A 607 4.63 13.14 -18.39
CA PRO A 607 4.56 14.56 -18.12
C PRO A 607 4.42 15.37 -19.41
N VAL A 608 3.72 16.50 -19.34
CA VAL A 608 3.78 17.51 -20.40
C VAL A 608 5.23 18.00 -20.49
N ALA A 609 5.79 18.04 -21.70
CA ALA A 609 7.17 18.49 -21.97
C ALA A 609 7.30 20.02 -21.87
N ILE A 610 6.97 20.57 -20.70
CA ILE A 610 6.87 21.99 -20.38
C ILE A 610 8.14 22.78 -20.77
N ARG A 611 9.33 22.21 -20.53
CA ARG A 611 10.61 22.82 -20.92
C ARG A 611 10.76 22.91 -22.44
N LEU A 612 10.35 21.87 -23.16
CA LEU A 612 10.41 21.86 -24.63
C LEU A 612 9.39 22.83 -25.22
N LEU A 613 8.19 22.93 -24.66
CA LEU A 613 7.20 23.93 -25.06
C LEU A 613 7.71 25.35 -24.85
N LYS A 614 8.37 25.61 -23.72
CA LYS A 614 9.03 26.90 -23.46
C LYS A 614 10.11 27.21 -24.51
N ARG A 615 10.95 26.23 -24.84
CA ARG A 615 11.97 26.37 -25.89
C ARG A 615 11.31 26.68 -27.23
N PHE A 616 10.31 25.90 -27.61
CA PHE A 616 9.58 26.04 -28.87
C PHE A 616 8.98 27.44 -29.01
N ALA A 617 8.24 27.93 -28.02
CA ALA A 617 7.64 29.26 -28.07
C ALA A 617 8.69 30.37 -28.23
N ALA A 618 9.79 30.29 -27.49
CA ALA A 618 10.86 31.28 -27.57
C ALA A 618 11.59 31.25 -28.92
N ASP A 619 12.00 30.07 -29.37
CA ASP A 619 12.73 29.88 -30.63
C ASP A 619 11.84 30.29 -31.83
N TRP A 620 10.56 29.89 -31.82
CA TRP A 620 9.60 30.24 -32.88
C TRP A 620 9.43 31.75 -33.02
N CYS A 621 9.21 32.47 -31.90
CA CYS A 621 9.07 33.92 -31.94
C CYS A 621 10.32 34.58 -32.53
N TYR A 622 11.52 34.13 -32.13
CA TYR A 622 12.76 34.66 -32.64
C TYR A 622 12.99 34.38 -34.13
N GLU A 623 12.62 33.21 -34.62
CA GLU A 623 12.73 32.85 -36.05
C GLU A 623 11.76 33.66 -36.92
N HIS A 624 10.64 34.12 -36.35
CA HIS A 624 9.62 34.90 -37.06
C HIS A 624 9.72 36.42 -36.82
N GLY A 625 10.80 36.90 -36.19
CA GLY A 625 11.00 38.32 -35.91
C GLY A 625 10.00 38.92 -34.93
N VAL A 626 9.37 38.09 -34.10
CA VAL A 626 8.37 38.49 -33.08
C VAL A 626 9.07 38.65 -31.74
N GLY A 627 8.78 39.75 -31.02
CA GLY A 627 9.32 40.00 -29.67
C GLY A 627 10.64 40.77 -29.62
N GLU A 628 10.86 41.70 -30.56
CA GLU A 628 11.91 42.72 -30.43
C GLU A 628 11.76 43.50 -29.12
N PRO A 629 12.87 43.88 -28.46
CA PRO A 629 12.81 44.60 -27.20
C PRO A 629 12.16 45.96 -27.38
N VAL A 630 11.01 46.17 -26.74
CA VAL A 630 10.45 47.51 -26.52
C VAL A 630 11.03 48.02 -25.19
N PRO A 631 11.86 49.08 -25.19
CA PRO A 631 12.44 49.58 -23.95
C PRO A 631 11.36 49.95 -22.94
N PHE A 632 11.51 49.48 -21.70
CA PHE A 632 10.58 49.84 -20.63
C PHE A 632 10.61 51.36 -20.39
N PRO A 633 9.43 52.00 -20.19
CA PRO A 633 9.38 53.43 -19.99
C PRO A 633 10.10 53.82 -18.70
N ARG A 634 11.02 54.79 -18.77
CA ARG A 634 11.69 55.36 -17.61
C ARG A 634 10.75 56.31 -16.88
N THR A 635 10.12 55.82 -15.81
CA THR A 635 9.18 56.61 -15.00
C THR A 635 9.82 57.13 -13.71
N LYS A 636 10.99 56.61 -13.32
CA LYS A 636 11.73 57.00 -12.11
C LYS A 636 12.98 57.81 -12.43
N LYS A 637 13.37 58.71 -11.52
CA LYS A 637 14.53 59.62 -11.71
C LYS A 637 15.84 58.99 -11.23
N GLU A 638 15.74 58.02 -10.33
CA GLU A 638 16.85 57.28 -9.74
C GLU A 638 17.54 56.41 -10.81
N ARG A 639 18.87 56.32 -10.70
CA ARG A 639 19.70 55.46 -11.53
C ARG A 639 20.26 54.32 -10.69
N VAL A 640 20.22 53.11 -11.21
CA VAL A 640 20.69 51.91 -10.52
C VAL A 640 21.87 51.32 -11.27
N ALA A 641 22.97 51.10 -10.56
CA ALA A 641 24.13 50.36 -11.06
C ALA A 641 24.01 48.90 -10.60
N VAL A 642 24.02 47.97 -11.55
CA VAL A 642 24.10 46.53 -11.27
C VAL A 642 25.50 46.05 -11.63
N VAL A 643 26.21 45.46 -10.67
CA VAL A 643 27.57 44.94 -10.89
C VAL A 643 27.49 43.43 -11.13
N GLY A 644 27.95 43.00 -12.31
CA GLY A 644 27.87 41.65 -12.85
C GLY A 644 26.74 41.49 -13.87
N ALA A 645 27.07 41.07 -15.09
CA ALA A 645 26.14 40.71 -16.16
C ALA A 645 25.92 39.19 -16.25
N GLY A 646 26.01 38.48 -15.13
CA GLY A 646 25.52 37.10 -15.01
C GLY A 646 23.99 37.02 -14.99
N PRO A 647 23.40 35.81 -14.99
CA PRO A 647 21.94 35.62 -15.00
C PRO A 647 21.23 36.36 -13.87
N THR A 648 21.78 36.37 -12.66
CA THR A 648 21.19 37.10 -11.51
C THR A 648 21.21 38.61 -11.73
N GLY A 649 22.33 39.17 -12.19
CA GLY A 649 22.49 40.61 -12.41
C GLY A 649 21.62 41.11 -13.55
N LEU A 650 21.61 40.40 -14.67
CA LEU A 650 20.74 40.71 -15.80
C LEU A 650 19.24 40.56 -15.47
N THR A 651 18.86 39.57 -14.67
CA THR A 651 17.48 39.44 -14.18
C THR A 651 17.08 40.62 -13.29
N CYS A 652 17.97 41.03 -12.38
CA CYS A 652 17.78 42.21 -11.54
C CYS A 652 17.61 43.47 -12.41
N ALA A 653 18.50 43.66 -13.40
CA ALA A 653 18.44 44.78 -14.30
C ALA A 653 17.14 44.83 -15.12
N TYR A 654 16.70 43.69 -15.65
CA TYR A 654 15.45 43.56 -16.40
C TYR A 654 14.24 44.00 -15.57
N PHE A 655 14.09 43.49 -14.33
CA PHE A 655 12.94 43.83 -13.49
C PHE A 655 13.01 45.24 -12.90
N LEU A 656 14.21 45.78 -12.65
CA LEU A 656 14.37 47.19 -12.28
C LEU A 656 13.99 48.13 -13.43
N ALA A 657 14.40 47.79 -14.66
CA ALA A 657 13.99 48.52 -15.86
C ALA A 657 12.47 48.44 -16.06
N TRP A 658 11.86 47.27 -15.86
CA TRP A 658 10.41 47.09 -15.91
C TRP A 658 9.65 47.94 -14.87
N GLN A 659 10.24 48.14 -13.69
CA GLN A 659 9.72 49.06 -12.66
C GLN A 659 10.01 50.55 -12.95
N GLY A 660 10.63 50.87 -14.09
CA GLY A 660 10.85 52.22 -14.60
C GLY A 660 12.15 52.89 -14.17
N TYR A 661 13.11 52.16 -13.58
CA TYR A 661 14.42 52.70 -13.22
C TYR A 661 15.36 52.78 -14.44
N GLY A 662 16.25 53.79 -14.44
CA GLY A 662 17.39 53.80 -15.37
C GLY A 662 18.49 52.88 -14.85
N VAL A 663 18.73 51.75 -15.52
CA VAL A 663 19.71 50.75 -15.06
C VAL A 663 20.97 50.76 -15.94
N THR A 664 22.13 50.62 -15.32
CA THR A 664 23.41 50.38 -16.00
C THR A 664 24.06 49.14 -15.42
N VAL A 665 24.39 48.16 -16.27
CA VAL A 665 25.05 46.91 -15.87
C VAL A 665 26.54 47.00 -16.16
N PHE A 666 27.37 46.70 -15.17
CA PHE A 666 28.83 46.66 -15.29
C PHE A 666 29.30 45.21 -15.30
N GLU A 667 30.14 44.83 -16.25
CA GLU A 667 30.71 43.48 -16.34
C GLU A 667 32.23 43.58 -16.48
N ALA A 668 32.94 42.73 -15.76
CA ALA A 668 34.39 42.65 -15.81
C ALA A 668 34.87 41.72 -16.94
N LEU A 669 34.05 40.73 -17.30
CA LEU A 669 34.29 39.83 -18.41
C LEU A 669 34.09 40.53 -19.77
N PRO A 670 34.75 40.05 -20.85
CA PRO A 670 34.56 40.62 -22.18
C PRO A 670 33.19 40.30 -22.80
N VAL A 671 32.40 39.44 -22.15
CA VAL A 671 31.08 38.99 -22.59
C VAL A 671 30.07 39.02 -21.44
N ALA A 672 28.84 39.42 -21.73
CA ALA A 672 27.71 39.32 -20.81
C ALA A 672 27.07 37.92 -20.85
N GLY A 673 26.36 37.54 -19.78
CA GLY A 673 25.83 36.19 -19.55
C GLY A 673 26.54 35.44 -18.42
N GLY A 674 27.72 35.93 -17.98
CA GLY A 674 28.48 35.35 -16.86
C GLY A 674 28.78 33.87 -17.07
N MET A 675 28.54 33.04 -16.04
CA MET A 675 28.78 31.59 -16.09
C MET A 675 28.03 30.87 -17.22
N LEU A 676 26.89 31.41 -17.69
CA LEU A 676 26.19 30.84 -18.83
C LEU A 676 27.05 30.90 -20.10
N ALA A 677 27.76 32.01 -20.30
CA ALA A 677 28.60 32.25 -21.48
C ALA A 677 29.98 31.59 -21.38
N VAL A 678 30.57 31.51 -20.18
CA VAL A 678 31.97 31.07 -20.02
C VAL A 678 32.14 29.62 -19.57
N ALA A 679 31.12 29.00 -18.97
CA ALA A 679 31.25 27.67 -18.36
C ALA A 679 30.33 26.60 -18.96
N VAL A 680 29.25 26.98 -19.67
CA VAL A 680 28.33 26.01 -20.28
C VAL A 680 28.81 25.69 -21.71
N PRO A 681 29.05 24.40 -22.05
CA PRO A 681 29.49 24.03 -23.39
C PRO A 681 28.47 24.38 -24.49
N GLU A 682 28.95 24.73 -25.68
CA GLU A 682 28.14 25.21 -26.81
C GLU A 682 27.07 24.21 -27.27
N PHE A 683 27.37 22.90 -27.22
CA PHE A 683 26.40 21.85 -27.58
C PHE A 683 25.20 21.78 -26.61
N ARG A 684 25.35 22.30 -25.39
CA ARG A 684 24.29 22.32 -24.37
C ARG A 684 23.54 23.65 -24.36
N LEU A 685 24.25 24.76 -24.55
CA LEU A 685 23.68 26.10 -24.64
C LEU A 685 24.44 26.92 -25.68
N PRO A 686 23.87 27.15 -26.88
CA PRO A 686 24.57 27.88 -27.94
C PRO A 686 24.84 29.34 -27.55
N ALA A 687 26.04 29.84 -27.86
CA ALA A 687 26.44 31.21 -27.56
C ALA A 687 25.49 32.25 -28.17
N ALA A 688 25.00 31.99 -29.39
CA ALA A 688 24.03 32.84 -30.07
C ALA A 688 22.70 33.00 -29.31
N VAL A 689 22.26 31.97 -28.58
CA VAL A 689 21.04 32.03 -27.76
C VAL A 689 21.27 32.93 -26.55
N ILE A 690 22.44 32.81 -25.91
CA ILE A 690 22.80 33.65 -24.76
C ILE A 690 22.87 35.11 -25.20
N GLN A 691 23.62 35.39 -26.26
CA GLN A 691 23.80 36.74 -26.78
C GLN A 691 22.46 37.40 -27.12
N ARG A 692 21.54 36.68 -27.78
CA ARG A 692 20.23 37.22 -28.13
C ARG A 692 19.38 37.60 -26.90
N GLU A 693 19.36 36.77 -25.86
CA GLU A 693 18.58 37.11 -24.64
C GLU A 693 19.24 38.23 -23.83
N VAL A 694 20.57 38.32 -23.85
CA VAL A 694 21.32 39.45 -23.28
C VAL A 694 21.00 40.75 -24.01
N GLU A 695 21.03 40.74 -25.35
CA GLU A 695 20.69 41.88 -26.20
C GLU A 695 19.25 42.33 -25.96
N TYR A 696 18.31 41.39 -25.87
CA TYR A 696 16.93 41.70 -25.52
C TYR A 696 16.79 42.42 -24.17
N ILE A 697 17.58 42.02 -23.16
CA ILE A 697 17.57 42.67 -21.84
C ILE A 697 18.25 44.04 -21.89
N ALA A 698 19.28 44.19 -22.71
CA ALA A 698 20.03 45.43 -22.86
C ALA A 698 19.18 46.55 -23.48
N GLY A 699 18.23 46.20 -24.34
CA GLY A 699 17.30 47.14 -24.98
C GLY A 699 17.90 47.73 -26.26
#